data_AF-A0A0J6Y5L5-F1
#
_entry.id   AF-A0A0J6Y5L5-F1
#
_cell.length_a   1.000
_cell.length_b   1.000
_cell.length_c   1.000
_cell.angle_alpha   90.00
_cell.angle_beta   90.00
_cell.angle_gamma   90.00
#
_symmetry.space_group_name_H-M   'P 1'
#
loop_
_entity.id
_entity.type
_entity.pdbx_description
1 polymer ?
#
loop_
_entity_poly.entity_id
_entity_poly.type
_entity_poly.pdbx_seq_one_letter_code
_entity_poly.pdbx_strand_id
1 'polypeptide(L)'
;MVDLTVGHVSGIIAAGVFVLQFLIPTATTLILAGLVTDKNSLATWTQIGRSLHASHWPLLLRADTATAREVSRAVRLEGILRPLILLIVGIAAVVTPLGLYDAVVPGTKMVPQPFQYQPDTSPFGSGTPPRSKLGFNRICGAFEPRACPGSKTIIKTTRNATRATFEWDLYDIDIPANLTEMFQSGLERMKPTVSSMFDIQWRSYSVTIDDTKNNGSAFLGGSYKQMDTLVLKDGYIVVEGLIVDNKNGGIGFRNHTTPSPLKYGGTWSEDLLFIEPFTQCVDTNITVDFVIPDSNVNLTMQNVKITDRGGFEKLNTTYPQYDRSDPQANPDLYGRAYKAAYLHNAYTMLLLNVTNPRTPTMRPWSYLNSTEGKTFPVDVLTGEVQPTQLGTYSDWRLWDGVPYSPGENASSFLSDIDYPNPYNISQEDFRSIRTICQGAGNGDIANITNIGVACGLFVGAARRVDGGSSLVTEPRTEWTTPLYSCASSTRAVVKTVNFRYNGTDGLNSLSVLDIRDKIYNQESDKPLWGVERLQLKLGEAAAMWGLVSDRYKGRDDVSVIQSENLWLPGFVGSKRMPSTDYMNLPGEDRILPCMQGGKNYPKMPNLHRRLSIRYGLTSLPTLSLEQEVGFEQRTTATYKNALQTNLPKKEIPLTFQWIFITIE
;
A
#
# COMPACT_ATOMS: atom_id res chain seq x y z
N MET A 1 -17.63 27.38 24.58
CA MET A 1 -17.19 26.42 25.62
C MET A 1 -16.52 27.24 26.70
N VAL A 2 -16.76 26.91 27.97
CA VAL A 2 -16.03 27.55 29.08
C VAL A 2 -14.73 26.76 29.23
N ASP A 3 -13.58 27.41 29.03
CA ASP A 3 -12.27 26.81 29.25
C ASP A 3 -12.06 26.59 30.75
N LEU A 4 -12.40 25.40 31.23
CA LEU A 4 -12.17 24.98 32.60
C LEU A 4 -10.71 24.53 32.72
N THR A 5 -9.86 25.41 33.26
CA THR A 5 -8.48 25.03 33.59
C THR A 5 -8.44 24.08 34.79
N VAL A 6 -7.36 23.31 34.93
CA VAL A 6 -7.08 22.51 36.15
C VAL A 6 -7.30 23.33 37.43
N GLY A 7 -6.92 24.62 37.43
CA GLY A 7 -7.11 25.52 38.57
C GLY A 7 -8.59 25.73 38.94
N HIS A 8 -9.48 25.87 37.96
CA HIS A 8 -10.92 26.02 38.22
C HIS A 8 -11.51 24.73 38.80
N VAL A 9 -11.17 23.57 38.23
CA VAL A 9 -11.69 22.27 38.68
C VAL A 9 -11.14 21.93 40.07
N SER A 10 -9.86 22.15 40.31
CA SER A 10 -9.22 22.00 41.62
C SER A 10 -9.87 22.92 42.66
N GLY A 11 -10.17 24.17 42.30
CA GLY A 11 -10.89 25.11 43.17
C GLY A 11 -12.31 24.63 43.54
N ILE A 12 -13.05 24.06 42.58
CA ILE A 12 -14.39 23.50 42.83
C ILE A 12 -14.30 22.29 43.77
N ILE A 13 -13.33 21.40 43.56
CA ILE A 13 -13.09 20.24 44.44
C ILE A 13 -12.73 20.72 45.86
N ALA A 14 -11.83 21.69 45.98
CA ALA A 14 -11.44 22.27 47.27
C ALA A 14 -12.62 22.92 48.00
N ALA A 15 -13.49 23.64 47.28
CA ALA A 15 -14.70 24.21 47.85
C ALA A 15 -15.68 23.12 48.35
N GLY A 16 -15.87 22.04 47.58
CA GLY A 16 -16.69 20.89 47.99
C GLY A 16 -16.15 20.19 49.23
N VAL A 17 -14.83 19.99 49.30
CA VAL A 17 -14.15 19.44 50.48
C VAL A 17 -14.33 20.36 51.69
N PHE A 18 -14.20 21.67 51.53
CA PHE A 18 -14.39 22.63 52.62
C PHE A 18 -15.81 22.56 53.19
N VAL A 19 -16.82 22.46 52.32
CA VAL A 19 -18.21 22.25 52.73
C VAL A 19 -18.39 20.93 53.48
N LEU A 20 -17.79 19.84 53.00
CA LEU A 20 -17.83 18.54 53.69
C LEU A 20 -17.13 18.57 55.05
N GLN A 21 -16.00 19.26 55.16
CA GLN A 21 -15.29 19.44 56.43
C GLN A 21 -16.12 20.19 57.47
N PHE A 22 -17.05 21.05 57.04
CA PHE A 22 -17.97 21.75 57.93
C PHE A 22 -19.26 20.95 58.23
N LEU A 23 -19.81 20.26 57.22
CA LEU A 23 -21.06 19.49 57.34
C LEU A 23 -20.90 18.17 58.09
N ILE A 24 -19.78 17.45 57.91
CA ILE A 24 -19.57 16.16 58.56
C ILE A 24 -19.58 16.30 60.10
N PRO A 25 -18.83 17.24 60.72
CA PRO A 25 -18.85 17.44 62.16
C PRO A 25 -20.21 17.83 62.71
N THR A 26 -21.01 18.60 61.96
CA THR A 26 -22.33 19.08 62.39
C THR A 26 -23.41 18.01 62.22
N ALA A 27 -23.33 17.19 61.17
CA ALA A 27 -24.21 16.05 60.99
C ALA A 27 -23.94 14.94 62.03
N THR A 28 -22.66 14.64 62.33
CA THR A 28 -22.32 13.62 63.34
C THR A 28 -22.76 14.03 64.73
N THR A 29 -22.69 15.31 65.10
CA THR A 29 -23.17 15.79 66.41
C THR A 29 -24.69 15.74 66.52
N LEU A 30 -25.41 16.00 65.42
CA LEU A 30 -26.87 15.94 65.37
C LEU A 30 -27.39 14.50 65.46
N ILE A 31 -26.74 13.56 64.76
CA ILE A 31 -26.99 12.11 64.90
C ILE A 31 -26.71 11.66 66.33
N LEU A 32 -25.61 12.14 66.93
CA LEU A 32 -25.24 11.79 68.30
C LEU A 32 -26.27 12.32 69.30
N ALA A 33 -26.79 13.54 69.13
CA ALA A 33 -27.86 14.09 69.96
C ALA A 33 -29.16 13.26 69.89
N GLY A 34 -29.48 12.66 68.74
CA GLY A 34 -30.66 11.79 68.58
C GLY A 34 -30.49 10.37 69.14
N LEU A 35 -29.26 9.90 69.37
CA LEU A 35 -28.95 8.57 69.89
C LEU A 35 -28.75 8.54 71.42
N VAL A 36 -28.80 9.69 72.08
CA VAL A 36 -28.64 9.86 73.52
C VAL A 36 -29.96 9.54 74.22
N THR A 37 -29.94 8.61 75.18
CA THR A 37 -31.12 8.21 75.98
C THR A 37 -31.22 9.03 77.27
N ASP A 38 -32.37 9.06 77.95
CA ASP A 38 -32.58 9.91 79.15
C ASP A 38 -31.69 9.55 80.37
N LYS A 39 -30.99 8.40 80.33
CA LYS A 39 -30.07 7.95 81.39
C LYS A 39 -28.70 7.59 80.81
N ASN A 40 -27.70 8.47 80.95
CA ASN A 40 -26.31 8.19 80.57
C ASN A 40 -25.34 8.42 81.73
N SER A 41 -24.20 7.72 81.68
CA SER A 41 -23.10 7.93 82.62
C SER A 41 -22.50 9.34 82.48
N LEU A 42 -21.92 9.85 83.57
CA LEU A 42 -21.23 11.16 83.60
C LEU A 42 -20.14 11.25 82.51
N ALA A 43 -19.43 10.14 82.28
CA ALA A 43 -18.41 10.02 81.25
C ALA A 43 -18.96 10.11 79.80
N THR A 44 -20.21 9.70 79.59
CA THR A 44 -20.87 9.85 78.29
C THR A 44 -21.26 11.30 78.04
N TRP A 45 -21.73 12.01 79.07
CA TRP A 45 -22.07 13.44 79.00
C TRP A 45 -20.86 14.36 78.75
N THR A 46 -19.72 14.07 79.38
CA THR A 46 -18.48 14.83 79.11
C THR A 46 -17.99 14.65 77.68
N GLN A 47 -18.11 13.45 77.11
CA GLN A 47 -17.75 13.19 75.72
C GLN A 47 -18.72 13.83 74.72
N ILE A 48 -20.03 13.81 75.01
CA ILE A 48 -21.05 14.54 74.22
C ILE A 48 -20.77 16.06 74.24
N GLY A 49 -20.45 16.62 75.41
CA GLY A 49 -20.11 18.03 75.58
C GLY A 49 -18.90 18.45 74.73
N ARG A 50 -17.89 17.59 74.60
CA ARG A 50 -16.75 17.82 73.69
C ARG A 50 -17.19 17.89 72.23
N SER A 51 -18.03 16.95 71.79
CA SER A 51 -18.51 16.89 70.42
C SER A 51 -19.42 18.09 70.08
N LEU A 52 -20.25 18.56 71.03
CA LEU A 52 -21.15 19.72 70.89
C LEU A 52 -20.41 21.08 70.94
N HIS A 53 -19.40 21.22 71.79
CA HIS A 53 -18.63 22.46 71.91
C HIS A 53 -17.43 22.55 70.95
N ALA A 54 -17.17 21.50 70.16
CA ALA A 54 -16.04 21.41 69.23
C ALA A 54 -14.69 21.86 69.85
N SER A 55 -14.49 21.61 71.15
CA SER A 55 -13.39 22.17 71.94
C SER A 55 -12.34 21.11 72.27
N HIS A 56 -11.11 21.33 71.81
CA HIS A 56 -9.95 20.47 72.09
C HIS A 56 -9.26 20.78 73.43
N TRP A 57 -9.74 21.80 74.15
CA TRP A 57 -9.19 22.23 75.43
C TRP A 57 -9.08 21.12 76.49
N PRO A 58 -10.05 20.19 76.65
CA PRO A 58 -9.95 19.11 77.63
C PRO A 58 -8.82 18.10 77.32
N LEU A 59 -8.47 17.93 76.04
CA LEU A 59 -7.40 17.03 75.59
C LEU A 59 -6.02 17.67 75.80
N LEU A 60 -5.91 18.97 75.52
CA LEU A 60 -4.67 19.74 75.71
C LEU A 60 -4.32 19.92 77.18
N LEU A 61 -5.34 20.15 78.02
CA LEU A 61 -5.18 20.32 79.47
C LEU A 61 -4.97 19.00 80.23
N ARG A 62 -4.98 17.84 79.53
CA ARG A 62 -4.93 16.49 80.14
C ARG A 62 -5.88 16.32 81.32
N ALA A 63 -7.00 17.05 81.32
CA ALA A 63 -7.92 17.11 82.44
C ALA A 63 -8.86 15.89 82.52
N ASP A 64 -8.60 14.85 81.72
CA ASP A 64 -9.54 13.75 81.55
C ASP A 64 -8.85 12.39 81.68
N THR A 65 -9.12 11.74 82.82
CA THR A 65 -8.84 10.33 83.11
C THR A 65 -10.14 9.53 83.14
N ALA A 66 -11.13 9.86 82.30
CA ALA A 66 -12.29 9.00 82.12
C ALA A 66 -11.86 7.67 81.46
N THR A 67 -11.85 6.60 82.26
CA THR A 67 -11.60 5.23 81.83
C THR A 67 -12.64 4.80 80.78
N ALA A 68 -12.17 4.28 79.64
CA ALA A 68 -12.98 3.88 78.48
C ALA A 68 -13.98 2.71 78.72
N ARG A 69 -14.27 2.36 79.98
CA ARG A 69 -15.04 1.17 80.38
C ARG A 69 -16.56 1.39 80.51
N GLU A 70 -17.04 2.63 80.70
CA GLU A 70 -18.48 2.93 80.92
C GLU A 70 -19.05 4.01 79.98
N VAL A 71 -18.57 4.09 78.74
CA VAL A 71 -19.12 4.99 77.71
C VAL A 71 -19.99 4.19 76.73
N SER A 72 -21.15 4.76 76.33
CA SER A 72 -22.04 4.12 75.36
C SER A 72 -21.32 3.81 74.04
N ARG A 73 -21.63 2.66 73.42
CA ARG A 73 -20.96 2.21 72.19
C ARG A 73 -21.08 3.23 71.04
N ALA A 74 -22.22 3.90 70.93
CA ALA A 74 -22.47 4.91 69.90
C ALA A 74 -21.55 6.13 70.04
N VAL A 75 -21.35 6.63 71.27
CA VAL A 75 -20.50 7.80 71.54
C VAL A 75 -19.02 7.46 71.39
N ARG A 76 -18.62 6.24 71.76
CA ARG A 76 -17.25 5.74 71.51
C ARG A 76 -16.95 5.60 70.01
N LEU A 77 -17.93 5.13 69.23
CA LEU A 77 -17.77 4.98 67.78
C LEU A 77 -17.67 6.34 67.10
N GLU A 78 -18.48 7.34 67.48
CA GLU A 78 -18.39 8.71 66.93
C GLU A 78 -17.03 9.36 67.23
N GLY A 79 -16.53 9.23 68.46
CA GLY A 79 -15.22 9.79 68.85
C GLY A 79 -14.04 9.23 68.07
N ILE A 80 -14.17 8.04 67.47
CA ILE A 80 -13.15 7.42 66.60
C ILE A 80 -13.43 7.70 65.12
N LEU A 81 -14.70 7.62 64.69
CA LEU A 81 -15.09 7.73 63.29
C LEU A 81 -14.90 9.16 62.76
N ARG A 82 -15.21 10.18 63.57
CA ARG A 82 -15.14 11.58 63.19
C ARG A 82 -13.73 12.04 62.76
N PRO A 83 -12.65 11.83 63.55
CA PRO A 83 -11.31 12.19 63.11
C PRO A 83 -10.83 11.35 61.91
N LEU A 84 -11.25 10.08 61.81
CA LEU A 84 -10.88 9.20 60.71
C LEU A 84 -11.53 9.62 59.39
N ILE A 85 -12.81 10.02 59.41
CA ILE A 85 -13.50 10.56 58.22
C ILE A 85 -12.86 11.89 57.80
N LEU A 86 -12.59 12.80 58.73
CA LEU A 86 -11.93 14.07 58.42
C LEU A 86 -10.53 13.88 57.86
N LEU A 87 -9.77 12.89 58.35
CA LEU A 87 -8.47 12.50 57.81
C LEU A 87 -8.60 12.00 56.37
N ILE A 88 -9.55 11.11 56.09
CA ILE A 88 -9.78 10.58 54.74
C ILE A 88 -10.21 11.70 53.78
N VAL A 89 -11.11 12.59 54.20
CA VAL A 89 -11.55 13.75 53.40
C VAL A 89 -10.39 14.71 53.15
N GLY A 90 -9.51 14.93 54.14
CA GLY A 90 -8.29 15.72 53.99
C GLY A 90 -7.29 15.11 53.00
N ILE A 91 -7.08 13.79 53.05
CA ILE A 91 -6.23 13.08 52.08
C ILE A 91 -6.85 13.15 50.68
N ALA A 92 -8.15 12.92 50.56
CA ALA A 92 -8.86 12.98 49.28
C ALA A 92 -8.75 14.37 48.64
N ALA A 93 -8.78 15.44 49.43
CA ALA A 93 -8.61 16.82 48.97
C ALA A 93 -7.26 17.09 48.30
N VAL A 94 -6.22 16.41 48.74
CA VAL A 94 -4.87 16.52 48.18
C VAL A 94 -4.69 15.57 47.01
N VAL A 95 -5.14 14.31 47.13
CA VAL A 95 -4.89 13.28 46.11
C VAL A 95 -5.75 13.46 44.86
N THR A 96 -6.98 13.95 44.98
CA THR A 96 -7.88 14.07 43.81
C THR A 96 -7.45 15.13 42.78
N PRO A 97 -6.90 16.30 43.14
CA PRO A 97 -6.41 17.26 42.15
C PRO A 97 -5.09 16.83 41.48
N LEU A 98 -4.29 15.97 42.12
CA LEU A 98 -3.00 15.50 41.60
C LEU A 98 -3.11 14.70 40.29
N GLY A 99 -4.29 14.15 39.99
CA GLY A 99 -4.56 13.42 38.74
C GLY A 99 -5.18 14.26 37.62
N LEU A 100 -5.42 15.56 37.82
CA LEU A 100 -5.99 16.44 36.79
C LEU A 100 -4.92 16.83 35.78
N TYR A 101 -5.26 16.70 34.51
CA TYR A 101 -4.43 17.17 33.40
C TYR A 101 -5.32 17.89 32.39
N ASP A 102 -4.76 18.91 31.74
CA ASP A 102 -5.42 19.54 30.60
C ASP A 102 -5.29 18.63 29.38
N ALA A 103 -6.40 18.37 28.71
CA ALA A 103 -6.43 17.64 27.45
C ALA A 103 -7.13 18.47 26.38
N VAL A 104 -6.50 18.58 25.21
CA VAL A 104 -7.12 19.17 24.03
C VAL A 104 -7.95 18.08 23.36
N VAL A 105 -9.27 18.22 23.40
CA VAL A 105 -10.22 17.26 22.83
C VAL A 105 -10.93 17.90 21.63
N PRO A 106 -11.19 17.14 20.55
CA PRO A 106 -11.98 17.66 19.43
C PRO A 106 -13.33 18.20 19.91
N GLY A 107 -13.68 19.40 19.44
CA GLY A 107 -15.00 19.98 19.71
C GLY A 107 -16.12 19.11 19.15
N THR A 108 -17.29 19.10 19.81
CA THR A 108 -18.44 18.30 19.38
C THR A 108 -19.17 18.87 18.16
N LYS A 109 -18.84 20.10 17.75
CA LYS A 109 -19.45 20.77 16.60
C LYS A 109 -18.39 21.06 15.54
N MET A 110 -18.71 20.69 14.29
CA MET A 110 -17.91 21.05 13.13
C MET A 110 -18.03 22.55 12.88
N VAL A 111 -16.91 23.24 12.75
CA VAL A 111 -16.85 24.67 12.45
C VAL A 111 -16.29 24.83 11.04
N PRO A 112 -16.98 25.56 10.14
CA PRO A 112 -16.45 25.81 8.80
C PRO A 112 -15.18 26.66 8.90
N GLN A 113 -14.13 26.21 8.21
CA GLN A 113 -12.84 26.90 8.14
C GLN A 113 -12.43 27.07 6.68
N PRO A 114 -11.85 28.21 6.29
CA PRO A 114 -11.30 28.37 4.95
C PRO A 114 -10.03 27.52 4.83
N PHE A 115 -9.94 26.78 3.73
CA PHE A 115 -8.77 25.98 3.39
C PHE A 115 -7.86 26.78 2.45
N GLN A 116 -6.55 26.66 2.65
CA GLN A 116 -5.52 27.31 1.84
C GLN A 116 -4.51 26.27 1.39
N TYR A 117 -4.01 26.40 0.16
CA TYR A 117 -2.96 25.55 -0.37
C TYR A 117 -1.69 25.66 0.48
N GLN A 118 -1.09 24.52 0.79
CA GLN A 118 0.20 24.42 1.47
C GLN A 118 1.20 23.73 0.55
N PRO A 119 2.24 24.45 0.09
CA PRO A 119 3.26 23.85 -0.75
C PRO A 119 4.07 22.81 0.03
N ASP A 120 4.42 21.71 -0.61
CA ASP A 120 5.35 20.73 -0.07
C ASP A 120 6.79 21.28 -0.11
N THR A 121 7.49 21.21 1.03
CA THR A 121 8.89 21.63 1.17
C THR A 121 9.88 20.49 0.99
N SER A 122 9.40 19.24 0.84
CA SER A 122 10.22 18.06 0.63
C SER A 122 10.87 18.04 -0.78
N PRO A 123 11.77 17.08 -1.06
CA PRO A 123 12.29 16.87 -2.41
C PRO A 123 11.19 16.65 -3.47
N PHE A 124 10.02 16.13 -3.07
CA PHE A 124 8.88 15.99 -3.96
C PHE A 124 8.32 17.34 -4.40
N GLY A 125 8.07 18.26 -3.46
CA GLY A 125 7.65 19.62 -3.79
C GLY A 125 8.68 20.39 -4.61
N SER A 126 9.95 20.37 -4.16
CA SER A 126 11.05 21.07 -4.85
C SER A 126 11.33 20.53 -6.27
N GLY A 127 11.09 19.23 -6.49
CA GLY A 127 11.29 18.56 -7.77
C GLY A 127 10.10 18.65 -8.73
N THR A 128 8.92 19.05 -8.23
CA THR A 128 7.69 19.13 -9.05
C THR A 128 7.63 20.50 -9.73
N PRO A 129 7.70 20.58 -11.08
CA PRO A 129 7.55 21.85 -11.80
C PRO A 129 6.13 22.42 -11.64
N PRO A 130 5.96 23.74 -11.83
CA PRO A 130 4.64 24.36 -11.84
C PRO A 130 3.76 23.76 -12.93
N ARG A 131 2.44 23.79 -12.76
CA ARG A 131 1.50 23.23 -13.75
C ARG A 131 1.48 24.06 -15.04
N SER A 132 1.38 23.35 -16.15
CA SER A 132 1.22 23.95 -17.47
C SER A 132 -0.26 24.20 -17.77
N LYS A 133 -0.54 25.16 -18.65
CA LYS A 133 -1.90 25.44 -19.16
C LYS A 133 -2.29 24.53 -20.33
N LEU A 134 -1.35 23.71 -20.82
CA LEU A 134 -1.60 22.74 -21.89
C LEU A 134 -2.43 21.58 -21.33
N GLY A 135 -3.44 21.15 -22.07
CA GLY A 135 -4.41 20.15 -21.62
C GLY A 135 -3.92 18.70 -21.69
N PHE A 136 -4.83 17.78 -21.35
CA PHE A 136 -4.65 16.36 -21.56
C PHE A 136 -4.62 16.03 -23.05
N ASN A 137 -3.83 15.03 -23.41
CA ASN A 137 -3.76 14.54 -24.79
C ASN A 137 -3.64 13.02 -24.80
N ARG A 138 -4.13 12.42 -25.89
CA ARG A 138 -4.14 10.97 -26.12
C ARG A 138 -3.76 10.67 -27.56
N ILE A 139 -2.86 9.71 -27.74
CA ILE A 139 -2.41 9.20 -29.03
C ILE A 139 -2.94 7.77 -29.19
N CYS A 140 -3.52 7.47 -30.36
CA CYS A 140 -4.13 6.17 -30.65
C CYS A 140 -3.49 5.49 -31.89
N GLY A 141 -3.29 4.19 -31.78
CA GLY A 141 -2.56 3.40 -32.76
C GLY A 141 -1.17 3.04 -32.28
N ALA A 142 -0.59 2.02 -32.92
CA ALA A 142 0.74 1.52 -32.63
C ALA A 142 1.57 1.53 -33.91
N PHE A 143 1.67 0.40 -34.60
CA PHE A 143 2.30 0.32 -35.92
C PHE A 143 1.46 0.97 -37.03
N GLU A 144 0.14 0.96 -36.86
CA GLU A 144 -0.81 1.62 -37.75
C GLU A 144 -1.47 2.78 -36.98
N PRO A 145 -1.51 4.01 -37.54
CA PRO A 145 -2.15 5.13 -36.88
C PRO A 145 -3.66 4.91 -36.83
N ARG A 146 -4.28 5.24 -35.69
CA ARG A 146 -5.73 5.14 -35.48
C ARG A 146 -6.27 6.47 -35.00
N ALA A 147 -7.45 6.85 -35.46
CA ALA A 147 -8.14 8.01 -34.93
C ALA A 147 -8.56 7.72 -33.49
N CYS A 148 -8.26 8.64 -32.57
CA CYS A 148 -8.76 8.54 -31.20
C CYS A 148 -10.28 8.78 -31.16
N PRO A 149 -11.00 8.10 -30.27
CA PRO A 149 -12.42 8.35 -30.05
C PRO A 149 -12.70 9.83 -29.80
N GLY A 150 -13.67 10.37 -30.56
CA GLY A 150 -14.10 11.75 -30.47
C GLY A 150 -13.16 12.80 -31.07
N SER A 151 -11.96 12.43 -31.55
CA SER A 151 -11.05 13.39 -32.17
C SER A 151 -11.47 13.75 -33.60
N LYS A 152 -10.98 14.89 -34.11
CA LYS A 152 -11.26 15.36 -35.48
C LYS A 152 -10.43 14.64 -36.56
N THR A 153 -9.66 13.63 -36.16
CA THR A 153 -8.76 12.89 -37.04
C THR A 153 -9.54 12.01 -38.00
N ILE A 154 -9.29 12.17 -39.30
CA ILE A 154 -9.81 11.26 -40.34
C ILE A 154 -8.61 10.62 -41.04
N ILE A 155 -8.49 9.30 -40.90
CA ILE A 155 -7.40 8.53 -41.51
C ILE A 155 -7.96 7.77 -42.71
N LYS A 156 -7.43 8.06 -43.90
CA LYS A 156 -7.71 7.29 -45.11
C LYS A 156 -6.69 6.17 -45.21
N THR A 157 -7.16 4.93 -45.11
CA THR A 157 -6.33 3.73 -45.23
C THR A 157 -6.52 3.09 -46.60
N THR A 158 -5.45 3.01 -47.39
CA THR A 158 -5.44 2.26 -48.65
C THR A 158 -4.58 1.01 -48.45
N ARG A 159 -5.20 -0.17 -48.49
CA ARG A 159 -4.50 -1.45 -48.28
C ARG A 159 -4.48 -2.28 -49.56
N ASN A 160 -3.29 -2.52 -50.10
CA ASN A 160 -3.01 -3.50 -51.13
C ASN A 160 -2.40 -4.77 -50.52
N ALA A 161 -2.28 -5.85 -51.30
CA ALA A 161 -1.79 -7.16 -50.84
C ALA A 161 -0.42 -7.13 -50.14
N THR A 162 0.42 -6.13 -50.43
CA THR A 162 1.79 -5.99 -49.88
C THR A 162 2.08 -4.67 -49.17
N ARG A 163 1.19 -3.68 -49.26
CA ARG A 163 1.41 -2.33 -48.68
C ARG A 163 0.12 -1.74 -48.14
N ALA A 164 0.20 -1.12 -46.98
CA ALA A 164 -0.82 -0.22 -46.46
C ALA A 164 -0.26 1.21 -46.49
N THR A 165 -1.00 2.14 -47.07
CA THR A 165 -0.73 3.58 -46.97
C THR A 165 -1.79 4.23 -46.09
N PHE A 166 -1.35 5.19 -45.28
CA PHE A 166 -2.17 5.92 -44.33
C PHE A 166 -1.99 7.40 -44.62
N GLU A 167 -3.08 8.09 -44.92
CA GLU A 167 -3.10 9.53 -45.19
C GLU A 167 -4.05 10.21 -44.21
N TRP A 168 -3.60 11.32 -43.63
CA TRP A 168 -4.40 12.15 -42.73
C TRP A 168 -4.00 13.62 -42.91
N ASP A 169 -4.98 14.51 -42.83
CA ASP A 169 -4.75 15.95 -42.95
C ASP A 169 -4.38 16.56 -41.58
N LEU A 170 -4.97 16.04 -40.50
CA LEU A 170 -4.71 16.44 -39.12
C LEU A 170 -4.79 15.21 -38.21
N TYR A 171 -3.76 15.00 -37.40
CA TYR A 171 -3.79 14.04 -36.29
C TYR A 171 -4.03 14.79 -34.98
N ASP A 172 -5.31 14.87 -34.61
CA ASP A 172 -5.84 15.52 -33.41
C ASP A 172 -5.69 14.60 -32.19
N ILE A 173 -4.87 15.04 -31.24
CA ILE A 173 -4.56 14.33 -29.99
C ILE A 173 -5.28 14.94 -28.79
N ASP A 174 -6.07 16.00 -28.98
CA ASP A 174 -6.79 16.63 -27.89
C ASP A 174 -7.94 15.74 -27.44
N ILE A 175 -8.21 15.72 -26.13
CA ILE A 175 -9.35 14.98 -25.58
C ILE A 175 -10.58 15.89 -25.60
N PRO A 176 -11.66 15.51 -26.31
CA PRO A 176 -12.90 16.28 -26.35
C PRO A 176 -13.53 16.49 -24.97
N ALA A 177 -14.08 17.70 -24.75
CA ALA A 177 -14.70 18.07 -23.48
C ALA A 177 -15.91 17.19 -23.09
N ASN A 178 -16.62 16.63 -24.07
CA ASN A 178 -17.73 15.71 -23.81
C ASN A 178 -17.28 14.38 -23.17
N LEU A 179 -16.06 13.91 -23.47
CA LEU A 179 -15.48 12.71 -22.86
C LEU A 179 -15.00 13.01 -21.44
N THR A 180 -14.31 14.15 -21.23
CA THR A 180 -13.87 14.55 -19.89
C THR A 180 -15.06 14.78 -18.95
N GLU A 181 -16.09 15.48 -19.41
CA GLU A 181 -17.32 15.71 -18.64
C GLU A 181 -18.04 14.40 -18.30
N MET A 182 -18.07 13.43 -19.22
CA MET A 182 -18.69 12.13 -18.98
C MET A 182 -18.05 11.41 -17.77
N PHE A 183 -16.72 11.26 -17.77
CA PHE A 183 -15.96 10.55 -16.72
C PHE A 183 -15.73 11.37 -15.44
N GLN A 184 -16.17 12.64 -15.42
CA GLN A 184 -16.25 13.47 -14.22
C GLN A 184 -17.69 13.63 -13.69
N SER A 185 -18.70 13.29 -14.49
CA SER A 185 -20.11 13.56 -14.15
C SER A 185 -20.60 12.88 -12.87
N GLY A 186 -19.94 11.79 -12.42
CA GLY A 186 -20.26 11.14 -11.16
C GLY A 186 -19.80 11.91 -9.92
N LEU A 187 -18.91 12.89 -10.06
CA LEU A 187 -18.41 13.70 -8.95
C LEU A 187 -19.49 14.56 -8.30
N GLU A 188 -20.53 14.95 -9.03
CA GLU A 188 -21.67 15.74 -8.51
C GLU A 188 -22.40 15.03 -7.35
N ARG A 189 -22.31 13.70 -7.28
CA ARG A 189 -22.92 12.87 -6.22
C ARG A 189 -21.94 12.53 -5.10
N MET A 190 -20.67 12.87 -5.25
CA MET A 190 -19.62 12.58 -4.29
C MET A 190 -19.33 13.81 -3.42
N LYS A 191 -18.54 13.60 -2.35
CA LYS A 191 -17.97 14.75 -1.63
C LYS A 191 -17.01 15.50 -2.56
N PRO A 192 -16.92 16.84 -2.46
CA PRO A 192 -16.06 17.66 -3.34
C PRO A 192 -14.56 17.31 -3.32
N THR A 193 -14.11 16.52 -2.34
CA THR A 193 -12.71 16.11 -2.17
C THR A 193 -12.32 14.90 -3.01
N VAL A 194 -13.29 14.21 -3.64
CA VAL A 194 -13.01 13.05 -4.50
C VAL A 194 -12.52 13.53 -5.86
N SER A 195 -11.30 13.18 -6.22
CA SER A 195 -10.72 13.50 -7.53
C SER A 195 -11.19 12.57 -8.65
N SER A 196 -11.11 13.05 -9.89
CA SER A 196 -11.21 12.27 -11.12
C SER A 196 -9.83 11.99 -11.72
N MET A 197 -9.77 11.10 -12.71
CA MET A 197 -8.56 10.86 -13.50
C MET A 197 -8.02 12.10 -14.22
N PHE A 198 -8.84 13.11 -14.44
CA PHE A 198 -8.44 14.38 -15.06
C PHE A 198 -7.95 15.42 -14.04
N ASP A 199 -7.99 15.11 -12.74
CA ASP A 199 -7.27 15.91 -11.73
C ASP A 199 -5.85 15.35 -11.52
N ILE A 200 -5.61 14.13 -12.03
CA ILE A 200 -4.35 13.42 -12.01
C ILE A 200 -3.42 13.95 -13.11
N GLN A 201 -2.26 14.45 -12.73
CA GLN A 201 -1.24 14.99 -13.64
C GLN A 201 0.13 14.35 -13.39
N TRP A 202 0.95 14.29 -14.44
CA TRP A 202 2.34 13.84 -14.30
C TRP A 202 3.09 14.74 -13.33
N ARG A 203 3.84 14.13 -12.41
CA ARG A 203 4.71 14.85 -11.47
C ARG A 203 5.81 15.60 -12.20
N SER A 204 6.30 15.04 -13.30
CA SER A 204 7.31 15.65 -14.16
C SER A 204 6.87 15.48 -15.61
N TYR A 205 7.05 16.53 -16.41
CA TYR A 205 6.61 16.55 -17.79
C TYR A 205 7.64 17.24 -18.68
N SER A 206 7.60 16.93 -19.97
CA SER A 206 8.33 17.63 -21.03
C SER A 206 7.35 18.22 -22.03
N VAL A 207 7.68 19.39 -22.57
CA VAL A 207 6.94 19.99 -23.68
C VAL A 207 7.50 19.46 -24.99
N THR A 208 6.64 18.91 -25.83
CA THR A 208 7.00 18.33 -27.13
C THR A 208 6.29 19.08 -28.24
N ILE A 209 6.95 19.22 -29.39
CA ILE A 209 6.39 19.75 -30.63
C ILE A 209 6.59 18.69 -31.71
N ASP A 210 5.53 18.41 -32.45
CA ASP A 210 5.55 17.43 -33.54
C ASP A 210 4.66 17.95 -34.67
N ASP A 211 5.26 18.23 -35.83
CA ASP A 211 4.57 18.80 -37.00
C ASP A 211 3.40 17.92 -37.48
N THR A 212 3.42 16.63 -37.16
CA THR A 212 2.38 15.68 -37.55
C THR A 212 1.17 15.66 -36.61
N LYS A 213 1.29 16.23 -35.41
CA LYS A 213 0.27 16.21 -34.35
C LYS A 213 -0.21 17.62 -34.03
N ASN A 214 -1.53 17.80 -33.91
CA ASN A 214 -2.15 19.12 -33.66
C ASN A 214 -1.52 20.25 -34.50
N ASN A 215 -1.19 19.98 -35.77
CA ASN A 215 -0.57 20.93 -36.71
C ASN A 215 0.72 21.62 -36.19
N GLY A 216 1.59 20.87 -35.49
CA GLY A 216 2.84 21.40 -34.96
C GLY A 216 2.70 22.22 -33.67
N SER A 217 1.55 22.15 -33.00
CA SER A 217 1.38 22.79 -31.69
C SER A 217 2.11 22.03 -30.57
N ALA A 218 2.45 22.76 -29.51
CA ALA A 218 3.11 22.18 -28.35
C ALA A 218 2.11 21.39 -27.48
N PHE A 219 2.50 20.20 -27.05
CA PHE A 219 1.75 19.36 -26.13
C PHE A 219 2.65 18.80 -25.03
N LEU A 220 2.04 18.30 -23.96
CA LEU A 220 2.76 17.71 -22.82
C LEU A 220 2.98 16.21 -23.03
N GLY A 221 4.15 15.73 -22.63
CA GLY A 221 4.45 14.31 -22.45
C GLY A 221 4.95 14.04 -21.04
N GLY A 222 4.63 12.86 -20.49
CA GLY A 222 5.12 12.41 -19.20
C GLY A 222 6.63 12.23 -19.17
N SER A 223 7.29 12.70 -18.11
CA SER A 223 8.73 12.55 -17.90
C SER A 223 9.02 11.99 -16.52
N TYR A 224 9.96 11.06 -16.42
CA TYR A 224 10.40 10.54 -15.14
C TYR A 224 11.58 11.32 -14.57
N LYS A 225 11.48 11.67 -13.28
CA LYS A 225 12.59 12.14 -12.46
C LYS A 225 12.51 11.50 -11.07
N GLN A 226 13.63 10.94 -10.61
CA GLN A 226 13.75 10.40 -9.26
C GLN A 226 13.93 11.55 -8.26
N MET A 227 13.03 11.69 -7.28
CA MET A 227 13.11 12.75 -6.26
C MET A 227 13.59 12.21 -4.91
N ASP A 228 12.87 11.22 -4.37
CA ASP A 228 13.18 10.59 -3.08
C ASP A 228 12.67 9.13 -3.08
N THR A 229 13.09 8.36 -2.07
CA THR A 229 12.64 7.00 -1.82
C THR A 229 11.64 6.96 -0.65
N LEU A 230 10.40 6.54 -0.93
CA LEU A 230 9.36 6.33 0.08
C LEU A 230 9.35 4.89 0.62
N VAL A 231 10.11 4.02 -0.05
CA VAL A 231 10.11 2.57 0.12
C VAL A 231 10.51 2.12 1.53
N LEU A 232 11.36 2.88 2.23
CA LEU A 232 11.88 2.54 3.56
C LEU A 232 11.12 3.23 4.71
N LYS A 233 10.12 4.06 4.41
CA LYS A 233 9.43 4.88 5.42
C LYS A 233 8.15 4.16 5.88
N ASP A 234 8.06 3.71 7.12
CA ASP A 234 6.82 3.13 7.65
C ASP A 234 5.81 4.22 8.06
N GLY A 235 4.56 4.10 7.63
CA GLY A 235 3.48 5.02 7.99
C GLY A 235 2.71 5.63 6.81
N TYR A 236 1.88 6.62 7.14
CA TYR A 236 1.16 7.44 6.15
C TYR A 236 2.02 8.66 5.81
N ILE A 237 2.33 8.84 4.53
CA ILE A 237 3.24 9.89 4.07
C ILE A 237 2.46 10.88 3.21
N VAL A 238 2.62 12.16 3.51
CA VAL A 238 2.04 13.26 2.73
C VAL A 238 3.15 13.88 1.90
N VAL A 239 3.00 13.90 0.59
CA VAL A 239 3.96 14.51 -0.36
C VAL A 239 3.18 15.19 -1.47
N GLU A 240 3.75 16.20 -2.13
CA GLU A 240 3.05 17.03 -3.13
C GLU A 240 2.08 16.22 -4.02
N GLY A 241 0.79 16.57 -3.97
CA GLY A 241 -0.31 15.97 -4.70
C GLY A 241 -0.77 14.57 -4.27
N LEU A 242 -0.18 13.95 -3.23
CA LEU A 242 -0.41 12.55 -2.87
C LEU A 242 -0.46 12.29 -1.35
N ILE A 243 -1.22 11.26 -0.98
CA ILE A 243 -1.15 10.60 0.33
C ILE A 243 -0.76 9.15 0.10
N VAL A 244 0.41 8.76 0.58
CA VAL A 244 0.93 7.40 0.40
C VAL A 244 0.60 6.58 1.64
N ASP A 245 -0.16 5.50 1.44
CA ASP A 245 -0.37 4.48 2.47
C ASP A 245 0.74 3.44 2.36
N ASN A 246 1.80 3.59 3.15
CA ASN A 246 2.88 2.61 3.16
C ASN A 246 2.60 1.41 4.07
N LYS A 247 1.47 1.40 4.80
CA LYS A 247 1.08 0.30 5.69
C LYS A 247 0.34 -0.80 4.93
N ASN A 248 -0.68 -0.39 4.17
CA ASN A 248 -1.52 -1.31 3.39
C ASN A 248 -1.22 -1.25 1.89
N GLY A 249 -0.46 -0.25 1.45
CA GLY A 249 -0.22 0.04 0.04
C GLY A 249 -1.30 0.93 -0.56
N GLY A 250 -0.92 1.69 -1.57
CA GLY A 250 -1.80 2.55 -2.34
C GLY A 250 -1.48 4.04 -2.21
N ILE A 251 -2.01 4.80 -3.16
CA ILE A 251 -1.84 6.25 -3.24
C ILE A 251 -3.20 6.93 -3.31
N GLY A 252 -3.43 7.80 -2.34
CA GLY A 252 -4.52 8.74 -2.29
C GLY A 252 -4.16 10.02 -3.01
N PHE A 253 -5.16 10.61 -3.61
CA PHE A 253 -5.06 11.66 -4.60
C PHE A 253 -5.68 12.92 -4.01
N ARG A 254 -4.86 13.94 -3.74
CA ARG A 254 -5.27 15.12 -2.98
C ARG A 254 -4.41 16.34 -3.25
N ASN A 255 -5.06 17.46 -3.52
CA ASN A 255 -4.41 18.77 -3.42
C ASN A 255 -4.27 19.20 -1.98
N HIS A 256 -3.04 19.47 -1.54
CA HIS A 256 -2.75 19.78 -0.15
C HIS A 256 -3.25 21.16 0.23
N THR A 257 -4.48 21.18 0.72
CA THR A 257 -5.06 22.34 1.37
C THR A 257 -5.22 22.06 2.87
N THR A 258 -5.00 23.08 3.71
CA THR A 258 -5.15 23.01 5.16
C THR A 258 -5.96 24.19 5.67
N PRO A 259 -6.68 24.05 6.80
CA PRO A 259 -7.31 25.20 7.45
C PRO A 259 -6.25 26.21 7.89
N SER A 260 -6.64 27.48 8.02
CA SER A 260 -5.78 28.48 8.66
C SER A 260 -5.34 28.01 10.06
N PRO A 261 -4.12 28.37 10.53
CA PRO A 261 -3.61 27.90 11.82
C PRO A 261 -4.58 28.16 12.97
N LEU A 262 -5.11 27.07 13.54
CA LEU A 262 -6.00 27.11 14.70
C LEU A 262 -5.17 27.03 15.99
N LYS A 263 -5.55 27.76 17.03
CA LYS A 263 -4.84 27.84 18.33
C LYS A 263 -4.49 26.46 18.92
N TYR A 264 -5.37 25.47 18.72
CA TYR A 264 -5.21 24.11 19.24
C TYR A 264 -5.13 23.05 18.12
N GLY A 265 -4.94 23.47 16.87
CA GLY A 265 -5.05 22.63 15.70
C GLY A 265 -6.50 22.23 15.36
N GLY A 266 -6.64 21.34 14.38
CA GLY A 266 -7.93 20.82 13.92
C GLY A 266 -7.83 19.40 13.40
N THR A 267 -8.96 18.70 13.43
CA THR A 267 -9.14 17.36 12.88
C THR A 267 -10.37 17.32 11.99
N TRP A 268 -10.29 16.65 10.85
CA TRP A 268 -11.41 16.49 9.92
C TRP A 268 -11.24 15.21 9.10
N SER A 269 -12.26 14.88 8.32
CA SER A 269 -12.27 13.71 7.44
C SER A 269 -12.63 14.11 6.02
N GLU A 270 -11.95 13.52 5.04
CA GLU A 270 -12.23 13.70 3.62
C GLU A 270 -12.43 12.34 2.95
N ASP A 271 -13.20 12.31 1.86
CA ASP A 271 -13.26 11.13 0.99
C ASP A 271 -12.38 11.41 -0.22
N LEU A 272 -11.43 10.53 -0.52
CA LEU A 272 -10.44 10.72 -1.59
C LEU A 272 -10.45 9.52 -2.53
N LEU A 273 -10.12 9.77 -3.79
CA LEU A 273 -9.81 8.70 -4.73
C LEU A 273 -8.47 8.07 -4.33
N PHE A 274 -8.42 6.74 -4.31
CA PHE A 274 -7.22 5.96 -4.09
C PHE A 274 -7.03 4.99 -5.25
N ILE A 275 -5.77 4.82 -5.64
CA ILE A 275 -5.33 3.69 -6.44
C ILE A 275 -4.54 2.78 -5.53
N GLU A 276 -5.01 1.55 -5.38
CA GLU A 276 -4.32 0.55 -4.58
C GLU A 276 -3.91 -0.68 -5.40
N PRO A 277 -2.68 -1.17 -5.21
CA PRO A 277 -2.24 -2.42 -5.80
C PRO A 277 -2.80 -3.59 -4.99
N PHE A 278 -3.12 -4.68 -5.68
CA PHE A 278 -3.53 -5.92 -5.06
C PHE A 278 -2.75 -7.07 -5.70
N THR A 279 -1.97 -7.81 -4.89
CA THR A 279 -1.05 -8.85 -5.38
C THR A 279 -1.31 -10.17 -4.68
N GLN A 280 -1.32 -11.25 -5.47
CA GLN A 280 -1.31 -12.62 -4.96
C GLN A 280 -0.17 -13.40 -5.58
N CYS A 281 0.54 -14.16 -4.75
CA CYS A 281 1.68 -14.97 -5.14
C CYS A 281 1.44 -16.45 -4.79
N VAL A 282 2.05 -17.32 -5.60
CA VAL A 282 2.01 -18.77 -5.49
C VAL A 282 3.45 -19.28 -5.51
N ASP A 283 3.81 -20.11 -4.55
CA ASP A 283 5.10 -20.79 -4.53
C ASP A 283 5.19 -21.77 -5.70
N THR A 284 6.29 -21.72 -6.47
CA THR A 284 6.53 -22.70 -7.52
C THR A 284 7.02 -24.04 -6.95
N ASN A 285 7.34 -24.10 -5.66
CA ASN A 285 8.01 -25.21 -4.98
C ASN A 285 9.34 -25.58 -5.63
N ILE A 286 10.06 -24.55 -6.10
CA ILE A 286 11.38 -24.66 -6.69
C ILE A 286 12.29 -23.63 -6.00
N THR A 287 13.50 -24.06 -5.62
CA THR A 287 14.53 -23.15 -5.13
C THR A 287 15.69 -23.07 -6.11
N VAL A 288 16.34 -21.90 -6.17
CA VAL A 288 17.64 -21.73 -6.83
C VAL A 288 18.70 -21.72 -5.73
N ASP A 289 19.61 -22.67 -5.79
CA ASP A 289 20.71 -22.80 -4.84
C ASP A 289 22.00 -22.39 -5.53
N PHE A 290 22.86 -21.67 -4.82
CA PHE A 290 24.09 -21.10 -5.38
C PHE A 290 25.16 -20.85 -4.32
N VAL A 291 26.40 -20.63 -4.76
CA VAL A 291 27.56 -20.36 -3.90
C VAL A 291 28.14 -18.98 -4.20
N ILE A 292 28.47 -18.23 -3.15
CA ILE A 292 29.17 -16.94 -3.29
C ILE A 292 30.65 -17.20 -3.62
N PRO A 293 31.20 -16.65 -4.72
CA PRO A 293 32.60 -16.86 -5.11
C PRO A 293 33.62 -16.16 -4.18
N ASP A 294 34.89 -16.60 -4.24
CA ASP A 294 36.01 -16.04 -3.47
C ASP A 294 36.35 -14.58 -3.82
N SER A 295 36.01 -14.12 -5.03
CA SER A 295 36.30 -12.77 -5.49
C SER A 295 35.05 -12.07 -6.04
N ASN A 296 34.76 -10.88 -5.50
CA ASN A 296 33.62 -10.03 -5.90
C ASN A 296 33.80 -9.33 -7.26
N VAL A 297 34.77 -9.78 -8.07
CA VAL A 297 35.17 -9.09 -9.30
C VAL A 297 34.19 -9.37 -10.43
N ASN A 298 33.70 -10.61 -10.54
CA ASN A 298 32.66 -11.02 -11.48
C ASN A 298 31.42 -11.44 -10.67
N LEU A 299 30.33 -10.68 -10.79
CA LEU A 299 29.05 -10.84 -10.06
C LEU A 299 28.29 -12.14 -10.42
N THR A 300 28.99 -13.19 -10.86
CA THR A 300 28.43 -14.46 -11.30
C THR A 300 28.48 -15.44 -10.12
N MET A 301 27.30 -15.91 -9.71
CA MET A 301 27.20 -16.94 -8.68
C MET A 301 27.78 -18.26 -9.20
N GLN A 302 28.41 -19.04 -8.32
CA GLN A 302 29.00 -20.33 -8.68
C GLN A 302 28.05 -21.48 -8.34
N ASN A 303 28.18 -22.58 -9.08
CA ASN A 303 27.44 -23.83 -8.84
C ASN A 303 25.93 -23.61 -8.72
N VAL A 304 25.38 -22.83 -9.65
CA VAL A 304 23.96 -22.51 -9.67
C VAL A 304 23.18 -23.76 -10.06
N LYS A 305 22.20 -24.11 -9.24
CA LYS A 305 21.36 -25.30 -9.43
C LYS A 305 19.93 -24.99 -9.05
N ILE A 306 19.01 -25.63 -9.75
CA ILE A 306 17.60 -25.68 -9.36
C ILE A 306 17.41 -26.90 -8.47
N THR A 307 16.68 -26.74 -7.38
CA THR A 307 16.31 -27.83 -6.48
C THR A 307 14.79 -27.99 -6.47
N ASP A 308 14.31 -29.20 -6.78
CA ASP A 308 12.90 -29.55 -6.73
C ASP A 308 12.44 -29.67 -5.27
N ARG A 309 11.53 -28.79 -4.82
CA ARG A 309 10.87 -28.88 -3.50
C ARG A 309 9.45 -29.41 -3.61
N GLY A 310 9.16 -30.17 -4.69
CA GLY A 310 7.83 -30.66 -5.04
C GLY A 310 7.20 -29.91 -6.23
N GLY A 311 7.91 -28.95 -6.83
CA GLY A 311 7.48 -28.23 -8.02
C GLY A 311 7.47 -29.07 -9.29
N PHE A 312 8.33 -30.10 -9.36
CA PHE A 312 8.33 -31.08 -10.46
C PHE A 312 7.65 -32.38 -10.05
N GLU A 313 8.04 -32.98 -8.92
CA GLU A 313 7.50 -34.27 -8.49
C GLU A 313 5.97 -34.27 -8.31
N LYS A 314 5.43 -33.22 -7.67
CA LYS A 314 4.01 -33.10 -7.31
C LYS A 314 3.25 -32.19 -8.27
N LEU A 315 3.77 -31.98 -9.48
CA LEU A 315 3.13 -31.14 -10.48
C LEU A 315 1.77 -31.75 -10.88
N ASN A 316 0.71 -30.94 -10.86
CA ASN A 316 -0.62 -31.38 -11.27
C ASN A 316 -0.65 -31.69 -12.77
N THR A 317 -0.93 -32.92 -13.17
CA THR A 317 -0.93 -33.30 -14.60
C THR A 317 -2.09 -32.71 -15.40
N THR A 318 -3.10 -32.14 -14.73
CA THR A 318 -4.23 -31.45 -15.35
C THR A 318 -3.92 -29.98 -15.58
N TYR A 319 -4.15 -29.49 -16.80
CA TYR A 319 -3.89 -28.10 -17.16
C TYR A 319 -4.82 -27.14 -16.40
N PRO A 320 -4.28 -26.20 -15.59
CA PRO A 320 -5.10 -25.33 -14.76
C PRO A 320 -5.83 -24.27 -15.57
N GLN A 321 -7.05 -23.96 -15.13
CA GLN A 321 -7.87 -22.86 -15.63
C GLN A 321 -8.19 -21.91 -14.48
N TYR A 322 -8.44 -20.65 -14.83
CA TYR A 322 -8.84 -19.60 -13.91
C TYR A 322 -10.04 -18.85 -14.50
N ASP A 323 -10.84 -18.22 -13.65
CA ASP A 323 -12.06 -17.55 -14.08
C ASP A 323 -11.73 -16.26 -14.85
N ARG A 324 -12.37 -16.09 -16.00
CA ARG A 324 -12.25 -14.90 -16.88
C ARG A 324 -13.60 -14.32 -17.25
N SER A 325 -14.69 -14.85 -16.67
CA SER A 325 -16.06 -14.49 -17.04
C SER A 325 -16.43 -13.08 -16.58
N ASP A 326 -16.11 -12.74 -15.34
CA ASP A 326 -16.33 -11.41 -14.76
C ASP A 326 -15.11 -10.96 -13.92
N PRO A 327 -14.07 -10.41 -14.58
CA PRO A 327 -12.86 -9.98 -13.89
C PRO A 327 -13.07 -8.74 -13.02
N GLN A 328 -14.19 -8.01 -13.17
CA GLN A 328 -14.52 -6.89 -12.29
C GLN A 328 -15.06 -7.38 -10.94
N ALA A 329 -15.89 -8.43 -10.94
CA ALA A 329 -16.35 -9.06 -9.71
C ALA A 329 -15.27 -9.94 -9.06
N ASN A 330 -14.54 -10.73 -9.86
CA ASN A 330 -13.47 -11.60 -9.39
C ASN A 330 -12.29 -11.61 -10.38
N PRO A 331 -11.19 -10.90 -10.11
CA PRO A 331 -10.03 -10.90 -10.99
C PRO A 331 -9.26 -12.23 -11.02
N ASP A 332 -9.52 -13.15 -10.07
CA ASP A 332 -8.84 -14.45 -9.89
C ASP A 332 -7.30 -14.39 -9.99
N LEU A 333 -6.69 -13.46 -9.24
CA LEU A 333 -5.23 -13.28 -9.25
C LEU A 333 -4.48 -14.55 -8.80
N TYR A 334 -5.03 -15.30 -7.85
CA TYR A 334 -4.47 -16.59 -7.45
C TYR A 334 -4.45 -17.57 -8.61
N GLY A 335 -5.57 -17.79 -9.31
CA GLY A 335 -5.66 -18.73 -10.42
C GLY A 335 -4.71 -18.35 -11.57
N ARG A 336 -4.56 -17.05 -11.83
CA ARG A 336 -3.58 -16.51 -12.79
C ARG A 336 -2.15 -16.84 -12.40
N ALA A 337 -1.77 -16.54 -11.16
CA ALA A 337 -0.43 -16.85 -10.63
C ALA A 337 -0.18 -18.37 -10.60
N TYR A 338 -1.15 -19.17 -10.17
CA TYR A 338 -1.03 -20.64 -10.13
C TYR A 338 -0.82 -21.22 -11.53
N LYS A 339 -1.58 -20.76 -12.52
CA LYS A 339 -1.38 -21.17 -13.91
C LYS A 339 -0.02 -20.78 -14.46
N ALA A 340 0.48 -19.59 -14.10
CA ALA A 340 1.82 -19.16 -14.50
C ALA A 340 2.93 -20.01 -13.84
N ALA A 341 2.81 -20.32 -12.54
CA ALA A 341 3.71 -21.21 -11.82
C ALA A 341 3.75 -22.60 -12.48
N TYR A 342 2.57 -23.14 -12.78
CA TYR A 342 2.43 -24.42 -13.46
C TYR A 342 3.17 -24.45 -14.81
N LEU A 343 2.97 -23.42 -15.65
CA LEU A 343 3.64 -23.33 -16.94
C LEU A 343 5.15 -23.17 -16.81
N HIS A 344 5.62 -22.37 -15.85
CA HIS A 344 7.05 -22.20 -15.59
C HIS A 344 7.71 -23.54 -15.21
N ASN A 345 7.09 -24.29 -14.29
CA ASN A 345 7.58 -25.60 -13.88
C ASN A 345 7.54 -26.58 -15.05
N ALA A 346 6.41 -26.65 -15.77
CA ALA A 346 6.25 -27.53 -16.93
C ALA A 346 7.30 -27.27 -18.00
N TYR A 347 7.48 -26.02 -18.45
CA TYR A 347 8.48 -25.69 -19.48
C TYR A 347 9.91 -25.94 -18.99
N THR A 348 10.22 -25.69 -17.72
CA THR A 348 11.53 -26.00 -17.14
C THR A 348 11.77 -27.52 -17.11
N MET A 349 10.75 -28.33 -16.77
CA MET A 349 10.86 -29.79 -16.83
C MET A 349 11.08 -30.30 -18.26
N LEU A 350 10.43 -29.69 -19.25
CA LEU A 350 10.61 -30.06 -20.66
C LEU A 350 12.00 -29.66 -21.18
N LEU A 351 12.49 -28.48 -20.82
CA LEU A 351 13.83 -27.99 -21.15
C LEU A 351 14.92 -28.93 -20.59
N LEU A 352 14.76 -29.35 -19.33
CA LEU A 352 15.70 -30.22 -18.60
C LEU A 352 15.51 -31.72 -18.86
N ASN A 353 14.59 -32.10 -19.76
CA ASN A 353 14.24 -33.50 -20.04
C ASN A 353 13.83 -34.31 -18.79
N VAL A 354 13.13 -33.66 -17.86
CA VAL A 354 12.58 -34.29 -16.64
C VAL A 354 11.32 -35.09 -16.97
N THR A 355 10.55 -34.66 -17.97
CA THR A 355 9.31 -35.30 -18.43
C THR A 355 9.05 -34.97 -19.89
N ASN A 356 7.92 -35.41 -20.46
CA ASN A 356 7.56 -35.21 -21.86
C ASN A 356 6.20 -34.53 -22.06
N PRO A 357 6.05 -33.75 -23.15
CA PRO A 357 4.76 -33.24 -23.58
C PRO A 357 4.02 -34.33 -24.37
N ARG A 358 2.82 -34.01 -24.86
CA ARG A 358 2.11 -34.88 -25.79
C ARG A 358 2.87 -34.91 -27.13
N THR A 359 3.27 -36.10 -27.57
CA THR A 359 3.85 -36.35 -28.90
C THR A 359 2.99 -37.36 -29.66
N PRO A 360 3.22 -37.60 -30.97
CA PRO A 360 2.51 -38.64 -31.71
C PRO A 360 2.68 -40.05 -31.11
N THR A 361 3.79 -40.29 -30.41
CA THR A 361 4.19 -41.60 -29.90
C THR A 361 4.04 -41.74 -28.38
N MET A 362 3.95 -40.64 -27.63
CA MET A 362 3.91 -40.66 -26.17
C MET A 362 2.78 -39.80 -25.60
N ARG A 363 2.12 -40.33 -24.56
CA ARG A 363 1.18 -39.58 -23.74
C ARG A 363 1.94 -38.53 -22.91
N PRO A 364 1.36 -37.36 -22.61
CA PRO A 364 2.02 -36.38 -21.75
C PRO A 364 2.32 -36.98 -20.38
N TRP A 365 3.42 -36.56 -19.75
CA TRP A 365 3.86 -37.01 -18.42
C TRP A 365 4.12 -38.53 -18.32
N SER A 366 4.55 -39.17 -19.41
CA SER A 366 4.79 -40.62 -19.46
C SER A 366 5.98 -41.09 -18.61
N TYR A 367 6.91 -40.20 -18.30
CA TYR A 367 7.98 -40.42 -17.33
C TYR A 367 8.19 -39.17 -16.48
N LEU A 368 8.80 -39.36 -15.32
CA LEU A 368 9.16 -38.29 -14.38
C LEU A 368 10.53 -38.60 -13.79
N ASN A 369 11.53 -37.83 -14.19
CA ASN A 369 12.91 -37.96 -13.73
C ASN A 369 13.23 -36.90 -12.66
N SER A 370 12.35 -36.75 -11.67
CA SER A 370 12.55 -35.87 -10.50
C SER A 370 11.96 -36.49 -9.24
N THR A 371 12.56 -36.16 -8.11
CA THR A 371 12.10 -36.49 -6.75
C THR A 371 12.36 -35.27 -5.87
N GLU A 372 11.62 -35.10 -4.78
CA GLU A 372 11.86 -34.02 -3.83
C GLU A 372 13.33 -33.99 -3.36
N GLY A 373 13.95 -32.82 -3.44
CA GLY A 373 15.37 -32.57 -3.18
C GLY A 373 16.32 -32.81 -4.36
N LYS A 374 15.84 -33.33 -5.49
CA LYS A 374 16.69 -33.53 -6.68
C LYS A 374 17.14 -32.19 -7.26
N THR A 375 18.40 -32.11 -7.66
CA THR A 375 19.02 -30.91 -8.19
C THR A 375 19.33 -31.03 -9.68
N PHE A 376 19.25 -29.90 -10.39
CA PHE A 376 19.56 -29.79 -11.81
C PHE A 376 20.48 -28.58 -12.03
N PRO A 377 21.62 -28.73 -12.70
CA PRO A 377 22.52 -27.61 -12.98
C PRO A 377 21.85 -26.65 -13.98
N VAL A 378 21.92 -25.35 -13.70
CA VAL A 378 21.43 -24.31 -14.61
C VAL A 378 22.34 -23.09 -14.56
N ASP A 379 22.36 -22.33 -15.64
CA ASP A 379 22.96 -21.01 -15.67
C ASP A 379 21.85 -19.97 -15.56
N VAL A 380 22.09 -18.94 -14.76
CA VAL A 380 21.20 -17.78 -14.62
C VAL A 380 21.87 -16.56 -15.23
N LEU A 381 21.09 -15.66 -15.82
CA LEU A 381 21.66 -14.44 -16.38
C LEU A 381 22.30 -13.60 -15.26
N THR A 382 23.49 -13.05 -15.54
CA THR A 382 24.26 -12.30 -14.55
C THR A 382 23.43 -11.21 -13.89
N GLY A 383 23.41 -11.24 -12.56
CA GLY A 383 22.71 -10.29 -11.72
C GLY A 383 21.24 -10.62 -11.44
N GLU A 384 20.70 -11.71 -11.99
CA GLU A 384 19.30 -12.09 -11.76
C GLU A 384 19.04 -12.79 -10.42
N VAL A 385 20.06 -13.49 -9.91
CA VAL A 385 20.04 -14.10 -8.59
C VAL A 385 21.21 -13.54 -7.80
N GLN A 386 20.89 -12.80 -6.73
CA GLN A 386 21.88 -12.25 -5.82
C GLN A 386 21.39 -12.34 -4.38
N PRO A 387 22.28 -12.54 -3.41
CA PRO A 387 21.89 -12.64 -2.00
C PRO A 387 21.30 -11.34 -1.44
N THR A 388 21.65 -10.19 -2.02
CA THR A 388 21.26 -8.85 -1.54
C THR A 388 20.16 -8.21 -2.38
N GLN A 389 19.56 -8.92 -3.34
CA GLN A 389 18.57 -8.35 -4.25
C GLN A 389 17.35 -9.26 -4.38
N LEU A 390 16.17 -8.64 -4.40
CA LEU A 390 14.95 -9.27 -4.88
C LEU A 390 14.82 -9.03 -6.37
N GLY A 391 14.40 -10.06 -7.10
CA GLY A 391 14.23 -10.00 -8.55
C GLY A 391 12.77 -10.20 -8.95
N THR A 392 12.30 -9.46 -9.96
CA THR A 392 11.03 -9.75 -10.63
C THR A 392 11.26 -9.91 -12.13
N TYR A 393 10.71 -10.95 -12.73
CA TYR A 393 10.94 -11.31 -14.12
C TYR A 393 9.61 -11.48 -14.84
N SER A 394 9.28 -10.52 -15.71
CA SER A 394 8.06 -10.58 -16.50
C SER A 394 8.14 -11.53 -17.70
N ASP A 395 9.33 -11.98 -18.09
CA ASP A 395 9.54 -12.93 -19.19
C ASP A 395 9.63 -14.39 -18.73
N TRP A 396 9.56 -14.64 -17.41
CA TRP A 396 9.55 -15.97 -16.79
C TRP A 396 10.76 -16.86 -17.12
N ARG A 397 11.77 -16.26 -17.76
CA ARG A 397 13.00 -16.90 -18.20
C ARG A 397 14.13 -16.45 -17.30
N LEU A 398 14.37 -17.22 -16.26
CA LEU A 398 15.51 -17.05 -15.35
C LEU A 398 16.79 -17.73 -15.88
N TRP A 399 16.61 -18.70 -16.78
CA TRP A 399 17.69 -19.55 -17.28
C TRP A 399 18.38 -18.89 -18.49
N ASP A 400 19.71 -18.74 -18.41
CA ASP A 400 20.52 -18.44 -19.59
C ASP A 400 20.64 -19.69 -20.48
N GLY A 401 21.11 -19.56 -21.71
CA GLY A 401 21.33 -20.69 -22.62
C GLY A 401 20.05 -21.27 -23.26
N VAL A 402 18.88 -20.64 -23.06
CA VAL A 402 17.63 -21.02 -23.73
C VAL A 402 17.58 -20.44 -25.17
N PRO A 403 17.34 -21.27 -26.21
CA PRO A 403 17.32 -20.80 -27.60
C PRO A 403 16.20 -19.79 -27.85
N TYR A 404 16.46 -18.80 -28.70
CA TYR A 404 15.50 -17.71 -28.95
C TYR A 404 14.24 -18.24 -29.62
N SER A 405 14.38 -19.02 -30.69
CA SER A 405 13.28 -19.69 -31.37
C SER A 405 13.48 -21.21 -31.46
N PRO A 406 12.41 -21.99 -31.68
CA PRO A 406 12.51 -23.44 -31.85
C PRO A 406 13.43 -23.80 -33.04
N GLY A 407 14.48 -24.57 -32.79
CA GLY A 407 15.40 -25.10 -33.81
C GLY A 407 16.64 -24.24 -34.03
N GLU A 408 16.77 -23.13 -33.31
CA GLU A 408 18.00 -22.34 -33.25
C GLU A 408 18.95 -22.91 -32.20
N ASN A 409 20.26 -22.84 -32.47
CA ASN A 409 21.26 -23.09 -31.44
C ASN A 409 21.19 -21.96 -30.40
N ALA A 410 21.30 -22.31 -29.12
CA ALA A 410 21.41 -21.33 -28.06
C ALA A 410 22.67 -20.47 -28.28
N SER A 411 22.49 -19.23 -28.72
CA SER A 411 23.59 -18.26 -28.78
C SER A 411 23.67 -17.50 -27.44
N SER A 412 24.22 -18.11 -26.40
CA SER A 412 24.69 -17.37 -25.23
C SER A 412 26.20 -17.26 -25.27
N PHE A 413 26.72 -16.05 -25.04
CA PHE A 413 28.15 -15.80 -24.85
C PHE A 413 28.62 -16.14 -23.41
N LEU A 414 27.71 -16.57 -22.52
CA LEU A 414 27.93 -16.64 -21.07
C LEU A 414 27.46 -17.94 -20.39
N SER A 415 26.71 -18.80 -21.09
CA SER A 415 26.26 -20.09 -20.54
C SER A 415 27.22 -21.19 -20.97
N ASP A 416 27.72 -21.94 -19.99
CA ASP A 416 28.57 -23.12 -20.20
C ASP A 416 27.74 -24.42 -20.22
N ILE A 417 26.43 -24.33 -19.95
CA ILE A 417 25.49 -25.45 -19.92
C ILE A 417 24.77 -25.61 -21.26
N ASP A 418 24.98 -26.77 -21.88
CA ASP A 418 24.16 -27.23 -23.00
C ASP A 418 22.96 -28.03 -22.47
N TYR A 419 21.77 -27.42 -22.52
CA TYR A 419 20.55 -28.07 -22.04
C TYR A 419 20.11 -29.18 -23.00
N PRO A 420 19.64 -30.34 -22.48
CA PRO A 420 19.18 -31.43 -23.34
C PRO A 420 18.08 -31.03 -24.35
N ASN A 421 17.14 -30.17 -23.91
CA ASN A 421 16.05 -29.58 -24.67
C ASN A 421 15.44 -30.43 -25.81
N PRO A 422 15.04 -31.69 -25.57
CA PRO A 422 14.57 -32.60 -26.64
C PRO A 422 13.23 -32.16 -27.26
N TYR A 423 12.52 -31.23 -26.61
CA TYR A 423 11.22 -30.72 -27.04
C TYR A 423 11.27 -29.30 -27.59
N ASN A 424 12.48 -28.77 -27.83
CA ASN A 424 12.69 -27.51 -28.51
C ASN A 424 12.02 -26.30 -27.82
N ILE A 425 12.04 -26.30 -26.48
CA ILE A 425 11.56 -25.20 -25.63
C ILE A 425 12.43 -23.98 -25.89
N SER A 426 11.79 -22.85 -26.10
CA SER A 426 12.39 -21.60 -26.52
C SER A 426 12.06 -20.45 -25.57
N GLN A 427 12.68 -19.29 -25.78
CA GLN A 427 12.36 -18.07 -25.03
C GLN A 427 10.91 -17.62 -25.24
N GLU A 428 10.32 -17.90 -26.41
CA GLU A 428 8.92 -17.54 -26.70
C GLU A 428 7.93 -18.32 -25.84
N ASP A 429 8.24 -19.57 -25.48
CA ASP A 429 7.41 -20.37 -24.58
C ASP A 429 7.32 -19.72 -23.19
N PHE A 430 8.45 -19.30 -22.62
CA PHE A 430 8.47 -18.57 -21.34
C PHE A 430 7.79 -17.20 -21.45
N ARG A 431 8.01 -16.44 -22.54
CA ARG A 431 7.33 -15.16 -22.76
C ARG A 431 5.81 -15.29 -22.85
N SER A 432 5.31 -16.41 -23.39
CA SER A 432 3.88 -16.67 -23.51
C SER A 432 3.18 -16.77 -22.14
N ILE A 433 3.91 -17.22 -21.10
CA ILE A 433 3.40 -17.31 -19.72
C ILE A 433 2.86 -15.96 -19.25
N ARG A 434 3.56 -14.87 -19.58
CA ARG A 434 3.13 -13.51 -19.24
C ARG A 434 1.72 -13.24 -19.76
N THR A 435 1.51 -13.36 -21.06
CA THR A 435 0.21 -13.06 -21.68
C THR A 435 -0.89 -14.01 -21.15
N ILE A 436 -0.58 -15.29 -20.95
CA ILE A 436 -1.53 -16.27 -20.41
C ILE A 436 -1.96 -15.91 -18.98
N CYS A 437 -1.03 -15.50 -18.13
CA CYS A 437 -1.30 -15.08 -16.76
C CYS A 437 -2.10 -13.77 -16.72
N GLN A 438 -1.69 -12.79 -17.53
CA GLN A 438 -2.37 -11.50 -17.61
C GLN A 438 -3.79 -11.62 -18.16
N GLY A 439 -4.04 -12.65 -18.98
CA GLY A 439 -5.36 -12.92 -19.54
C GLY A 439 -5.83 -11.88 -20.56
N ALA A 440 -4.96 -10.96 -20.95
CA ALA A 440 -5.16 -10.04 -22.06
C ALA A 440 -3.78 -9.71 -22.65
N GLY A 441 -3.74 -9.43 -23.95
CA GLY A 441 -2.57 -9.07 -24.72
C GLY A 441 -2.81 -7.83 -25.59
N ASN A 442 -1.78 -7.39 -26.30
CA ASN A 442 -1.87 -6.26 -27.24
C ASN A 442 -2.97 -6.41 -28.32
N GLY A 443 -3.40 -7.65 -28.60
CA GLY A 443 -4.39 -7.95 -29.63
C GLY A 443 -5.85 -7.87 -29.17
N ASP A 444 -6.10 -7.85 -27.86
CA ASP A 444 -7.44 -7.84 -27.28
C ASP A 444 -8.04 -6.43 -27.28
N ILE A 445 -9.37 -6.36 -27.23
CA ILE A 445 -10.12 -5.09 -27.29
C ILE A 445 -9.95 -4.31 -25.98
N ALA A 446 -9.74 -2.99 -26.08
CA ALA A 446 -9.67 -2.10 -24.92
C ALA A 446 -11.09 -1.80 -24.38
N ASN A 447 -11.49 -2.51 -23.33
CA ASN A 447 -12.80 -2.40 -22.69
C ASN A 447 -12.74 -2.78 -21.19
N ILE A 448 -13.90 -2.73 -20.52
CA ILE A 448 -14.01 -3.04 -19.07
C ILE A 448 -13.68 -4.50 -18.69
N THR A 449 -13.81 -5.44 -19.64
CA THR A 449 -13.59 -6.87 -19.38
C THR A 449 -12.11 -7.24 -19.36
N ASN A 450 -11.23 -6.40 -19.91
CA ASN A 450 -9.79 -6.65 -19.90
C ASN A 450 -9.11 -5.78 -18.84
N ILE A 451 -9.14 -6.27 -17.60
CA ILE A 451 -8.43 -5.64 -16.48
C ILE A 451 -6.92 -5.73 -16.69
N GLY A 452 -6.21 -4.69 -16.28
CA GLY A 452 -4.76 -4.69 -16.31
C GLY A 452 -4.21 -5.55 -15.18
N VAL A 453 -3.51 -6.61 -15.56
CA VAL A 453 -2.78 -7.49 -14.65
C VAL A 453 -1.31 -7.49 -15.05
N ALA A 454 -0.44 -7.35 -14.06
CA ALA A 454 0.99 -7.60 -14.16
C ALA A 454 1.27 -9.01 -13.62
N CYS A 455 2.03 -9.80 -14.36
CA CYS A 455 2.47 -11.10 -13.90
C CYS A 455 3.98 -11.22 -14.04
N GLY A 456 4.61 -11.87 -13.07
CA GLY A 456 6.05 -12.12 -13.11
C GLY A 456 6.47 -13.20 -12.13
N LEU A 457 7.66 -13.74 -12.40
CA LEU A 457 8.38 -14.61 -11.49
C LEU A 457 9.16 -13.74 -10.49
N PHE A 458 8.90 -13.93 -9.21
CA PHE A 458 9.54 -13.25 -8.10
C PHE A 458 10.61 -14.16 -7.48
N VAL A 459 11.85 -13.70 -7.45
CA VAL A 459 12.96 -14.35 -6.75
C VAL A 459 12.95 -13.84 -5.32
N GLY A 460 12.71 -14.76 -4.38
CA GLY A 460 12.61 -14.46 -2.96
C GLY A 460 13.92 -14.01 -2.32
N ALA A 461 13.84 -13.63 -1.05
CA ALA A 461 15.03 -13.32 -0.27
C ALA A 461 15.87 -14.59 -0.08
N ALA A 462 17.14 -14.50 -0.49
CA ALA A 462 18.07 -15.60 -0.33
C ALA A 462 18.39 -15.84 1.15
N ARG A 463 18.57 -17.11 1.51
CA ARG A 463 18.92 -17.54 2.87
C ARG A 463 20.16 -18.40 2.83
N ARG A 464 20.99 -18.26 3.87
CA ARG A 464 22.11 -19.16 4.08
C ARG A 464 21.63 -20.55 4.48
N VAL A 465 22.23 -21.56 3.87
CA VAL A 465 21.91 -22.98 4.14
C VAL A 465 22.54 -23.45 5.45
N ASP A 466 23.67 -22.85 5.85
CA ASP A 466 24.43 -23.20 7.06
C ASP A 466 23.91 -22.56 8.36
N GLY A 467 22.79 -21.82 8.29
CA GLY A 467 22.18 -21.14 9.44
C GLY A 467 22.89 -19.84 9.88
N GLY A 468 23.90 -19.39 9.14
CA GLY A 468 24.54 -18.09 9.39
C GLY A 468 23.65 -16.89 9.04
N SER A 469 24.10 -15.68 9.39
CA SER A 469 23.34 -14.46 9.10
C SER A 469 23.16 -14.27 7.59
N SER A 470 21.91 -14.24 7.14
CA SER A 470 21.56 -13.98 5.73
C SER A 470 21.72 -12.50 5.32
N LEU A 471 22.17 -11.65 6.25
CA LEU A 471 22.39 -10.22 6.02
C LEU A 471 23.81 -9.91 5.57
N VAL A 472 24.73 -10.86 5.80
CA VAL A 472 26.15 -10.71 5.53
C VAL A 472 26.53 -11.70 4.43
N THR A 473 26.99 -11.17 3.31
CA THR A 473 27.49 -11.96 2.19
C THR A 473 28.93 -12.40 2.46
N GLU A 474 29.11 -13.66 2.82
CA GLU A 474 30.43 -14.26 3.06
C GLU A 474 30.87 -15.11 1.86
N PRO A 475 32.14 -15.04 1.41
CA PRO A 475 32.64 -15.90 0.35
C PRO A 475 32.55 -17.39 0.72
N ARG A 476 32.37 -18.26 -0.29
CA ARG A 476 32.27 -19.73 -0.18
C ARG A 476 31.12 -20.23 0.70
N THR A 477 30.09 -19.41 0.90
CA THR A 477 28.88 -19.81 1.62
C THR A 477 27.79 -20.24 0.63
N GLU A 478 26.98 -21.21 1.05
CA GLU A 478 25.87 -21.74 0.27
C GLU A 478 24.56 -21.02 0.60
N TRP A 479 23.82 -20.67 -0.45
CA TRP A 479 22.58 -19.92 -0.36
C TRP A 479 21.48 -20.62 -1.15
N THR A 480 20.25 -20.41 -0.71
CA THR A 480 19.05 -20.88 -1.38
C THR A 480 18.04 -19.74 -1.48
N THR A 481 17.38 -19.60 -2.61
CA THR A 481 16.28 -18.65 -2.80
C THR A 481 15.05 -19.34 -3.39
N PRO A 482 13.86 -19.15 -2.81
CA PRO A 482 12.61 -19.66 -3.37
C PRO A 482 12.13 -18.82 -4.56
N LEU A 483 11.46 -19.47 -5.49
CA LEU A 483 10.81 -18.83 -6.63
C LEU A 483 9.29 -18.76 -6.40
N TYR A 484 8.71 -17.60 -6.66
CA TYR A 484 7.27 -17.39 -6.58
C TYR A 484 6.73 -16.89 -7.92
N SER A 485 5.54 -17.33 -8.26
CA SER A 485 4.74 -16.75 -9.31
C SER A 485 3.81 -15.70 -8.71
N CYS A 486 3.81 -14.47 -9.22
CA CYS A 486 2.92 -13.43 -8.71
C CYS A 486 2.07 -12.82 -9.83
N ALA A 487 0.82 -12.51 -9.49
CA ALA A 487 -0.09 -11.73 -10.30
C ALA A 487 -0.58 -10.52 -9.48
N SER A 488 -0.55 -9.34 -10.08
CA SER A 488 -0.90 -8.08 -9.43
C SER A 488 -1.77 -7.22 -10.33
N SER A 489 -2.78 -6.59 -9.75
CA SER A 489 -3.65 -5.65 -10.45
C SER A 489 -3.86 -4.41 -9.61
N THR A 490 -4.47 -3.38 -10.18
CA THR A 490 -4.78 -2.12 -9.51
C THR A 490 -6.26 -1.85 -9.57
N ARG A 491 -6.77 -1.29 -8.48
CA ARG A 491 -8.14 -0.85 -8.40
C ARG A 491 -8.24 0.59 -7.94
N ALA A 492 -9.18 1.30 -8.54
CA ALA A 492 -9.64 2.60 -8.07
C ALA A 492 -10.71 2.39 -7.01
N VAL A 493 -10.57 3.07 -5.87
CA VAL A 493 -11.46 2.97 -4.72
C VAL A 493 -11.59 4.34 -4.06
N VAL A 494 -12.73 4.62 -3.42
CA VAL A 494 -12.88 5.82 -2.59
C VAL A 494 -12.65 5.44 -1.13
N LYS A 495 -11.71 6.12 -0.47
CA LYS A 495 -11.41 5.92 0.96
C LYS A 495 -11.67 7.17 1.77
N THR A 496 -12.01 6.99 3.04
CA THR A 496 -12.12 8.10 4.00
C THR A 496 -10.80 8.25 4.75
N VAL A 497 -10.24 9.45 4.70
CA VAL A 497 -8.97 9.81 5.35
C VAL A 497 -9.22 10.77 6.49
N ASN A 498 -8.65 10.49 7.65
CA ASN A 498 -8.73 11.33 8.84
C ASN A 498 -7.44 12.14 8.99
N PHE A 499 -7.58 13.46 9.05
CA PHE A 499 -6.46 14.38 9.17
C PHE A 499 -6.37 15.02 10.55
N ARG A 500 -5.16 15.42 10.90
CA ARG A 500 -4.86 16.32 12.01
C ARG A 500 -3.84 17.36 11.55
N TYR A 501 -4.11 18.61 11.87
CA TYR A 501 -3.25 19.74 11.54
C TYR A 501 -3.00 20.62 12.75
N ASN A 502 -1.73 20.95 13.03
CA ASN A 502 -1.35 21.82 14.15
C ASN A 502 -0.81 23.21 13.72
N GLY A 503 -0.56 23.45 12.43
CA GLY A 503 -0.25 24.77 11.88
C GLY A 503 1.13 25.35 12.18
N THR A 504 2.09 24.56 12.67
CA THR A 504 3.42 25.03 13.10
C THR A 504 4.49 25.06 12.01
N ASP A 505 4.39 24.20 10.99
CA ASP A 505 5.42 23.94 9.98
C ASP A 505 4.81 23.55 8.62
N GLY A 506 4.01 24.45 8.04
CA GLY A 506 3.47 24.28 6.67
C GLY A 506 2.75 22.94 6.47
N LEU A 507 3.10 22.20 5.41
CA LEU A 507 2.55 20.87 5.14
C LEU A 507 3.03 19.78 6.12
N ASN A 508 4.22 19.91 6.71
CA ASN A 508 4.76 18.92 7.67
C ASN A 508 3.91 18.84 8.95
N SER A 509 3.17 19.90 9.25
CA SER A 509 2.18 19.95 10.32
C SER A 509 0.91 19.15 10.04
N LEU A 510 0.71 18.68 8.80
CA LEU A 510 -0.40 17.82 8.42
C LEU A 510 -0.01 16.36 8.67
N SER A 511 -0.82 15.70 9.48
CA SER A 511 -0.66 14.27 9.77
C SER A 511 -1.94 13.52 9.40
N VAL A 512 -1.76 12.37 8.77
CA VAL A 512 -2.84 11.42 8.52
C VAL A 512 -2.92 10.50 9.73
N LEU A 513 -4.09 10.47 10.36
CA LEU A 513 -4.35 9.63 11.53
C LEU A 513 -4.73 8.21 11.09
N ASP A 514 -5.57 8.12 10.07
CA ASP A 514 -6.16 6.86 9.61
C ASP A 514 -6.66 6.95 8.17
N ILE A 515 -6.61 5.83 7.46
CA ILE A 515 -7.15 5.64 6.11
C ILE A 515 -8.00 4.37 6.16
N ARG A 516 -9.28 4.51 5.82
CA ARG A 516 -10.24 3.41 5.86
C ARG A 516 -11.10 3.36 4.62
N ASP A 517 -11.50 2.16 4.22
CA ASP A 517 -12.44 1.97 3.13
C ASP A 517 -13.77 2.67 3.45
N LYS A 518 -14.35 3.33 2.44
CA LYS A 518 -15.62 4.02 2.60
C LYS A 518 -16.74 3.01 2.75
N ILE A 519 -17.55 3.16 3.80
CA ILE A 519 -18.70 2.31 4.05
C ILE A 519 -19.93 2.93 3.36
N TYR A 520 -20.57 2.14 2.51
CA TYR A 520 -21.79 2.50 1.79
C TYR A 520 -23.00 1.83 2.45
N ASN A 521 -24.09 2.55 2.66
CA ASN A 521 -25.27 1.99 3.33
C ASN A 521 -26.12 1.15 2.37
N GLN A 522 -26.17 1.55 1.09
CA GLN A 522 -26.94 0.89 0.04
C GLN A 522 -26.13 0.72 -1.24
N GLU A 523 -26.55 -0.22 -2.10
CA GLU A 523 -25.91 -0.43 -3.41
C GLU A 523 -25.95 0.84 -4.28
N SER A 524 -27.03 1.63 -4.17
CA SER A 524 -27.17 2.91 -4.88
C SER A 524 -26.20 3.99 -4.42
N ASP A 525 -25.66 3.87 -3.19
CA ASP A 525 -24.70 4.83 -2.64
C ASP A 525 -23.28 4.57 -3.16
N LYS A 526 -23.03 3.35 -3.69
CA LYS A 526 -21.73 2.98 -4.25
C LYS A 526 -21.42 3.80 -5.51
N PRO A 527 -20.14 4.08 -5.77
CA PRO A 527 -19.74 4.80 -6.96
C PRO A 527 -20.19 4.05 -8.22
N LEU A 528 -20.59 4.86 -9.20
CA LEU A 528 -20.90 4.38 -10.54
C LEU A 528 -19.66 4.63 -11.41
N TRP A 529 -18.94 3.56 -11.73
CA TRP A 529 -17.73 3.59 -12.53
C TRP A 529 -18.07 3.40 -14.00
N GLY A 530 -17.51 4.25 -14.85
CA GLY A 530 -17.55 4.11 -16.30
C GLY A 530 -16.17 3.73 -16.84
N VAL A 531 -16.15 2.88 -17.85
CA VAL A 531 -14.97 2.57 -18.68
C VAL A 531 -15.35 2.70 -20.14
N GLU A 532 -14.52 3.41 -20.90
CA GLU A 532 -14.70 3.60 -22.34
C GLU A 532 -14.74 2.26 -23.07
N ARG A 533 -15.68 2.09 -24.01
CA ARG A 533 -15.74 0.92 -24.86
C ARG A 533 -15.12 1.23 -26.21
N LEU A 534 -13.86 0.89 -26.36
CA LEU A 534 -13.13 1.11 -27.61
C LEU A 534 -13.34 -0.03 -28.59
N GLN A 535 -13.38 0.30 -29.88
CA GLN A 535 -13.21 -0.66 -30.98
C GLN A 535 -11.72 -0.78 -31.40
N LEU A 536 -10.83 -0.36 -30.50
CA LEU A 536 -9.38 -0.40 -30.65
C LEU A 536 -8.81 -1.48 -29.75
N LYS A 537 -7.63 -1.97 -30.11
CA LYS A 537 -6.93 -2.96 -29.29
C LYS A 537 -6.22 -2.29 -28.12
N LEU A 538 -5.98 -3.04 -27.04
CA LEU A 538 -5.19 -2.61 -25.87
C LEU A 538 -3.78 -2.13 -26.24
N GLY A 539 -3.21 -2.67 -27.32
CA GLY A 539 -1.93 -2.20 -27.85
C GLY A 539 -2.00 -0.87 -28.60
N GLU A 540 -3.19 -0.44 -29.01
CA GLU A 540 -3.43 0.77 -29.83
C GLU A 540 -3.93 1.95 -28.99
N ALA A 541 -4.76 1.72 -27.99
CA ALA A 541 -5.25 2.77 -27.09
C ALA A 541 -5.62 2.14 -25.74
N ALA A 542 -5.47 2.89 -24.65
CA ALA A 542 -6.02 2.49 -23.37
C ALA A 542 -7.41 3.14 -23.18
N ALA A 543 -8.25 2.46 -22.40
CA ALA A 543 -9.62 2.90 -22.18
C ALA A 543 -9.65 3.91 -21.04
N MET A 544 -10.27 5.08 -21.28
CA MET A 544 -10.54 6.03 -20.20
C MET A 544 -11.53 5.44 -19.20
N TRP A 545 -11.45 5.91 -17.96
CA TRP A 545 -12.28 5.45 -16.86
C TRP A 545 -12.63 6.61 -15.92
N GLY A 546 -13.59 6.43 -15.03
CA GLY A 546 -13.91 7.47 -14.06
C GLY A 546 -15.28 7.28 -13.43
N LEU A 547 -15.69 8.29 -12.66
CA LEU A 547 -17.00 8.31 -12.03
C LEU A 547 -18.01 8.94 -12.99
N VAL A 548 -19.07 8.20 -13.30
CA VAL A 548 -20.11 8.63 -14.24
C VAL A 548 -21.45 8.80 -13.53
N SER A 549 -22.31 9.63 -14.09
CA SER A 549 -23.70 9.77 -13.64
C SER A 549 -24.63 8.74 -14.30
N ASP A 550 -25.80 8.49 -13.71
CA ASP A 550 -26.74 7.47 -14.20
C ASP A 550 -27.19 7.66 -15.66
N ARG A 551 -27.12 8.89 -16.19
CA ARG A 551 -27.52 9.20 -17.58
C ARG A 551 -26.69 8.47 -18.64
N TYR A 552 -25.54 7.92 -18.27
CA TYR A 552 -24.67 7.15 -19.15
C TYR A 552 -24.90 5.62 -19.07
N LYS A 553 -25.79 5.15 -18.19
CA LYS A 553 -26.19 3.74 -18.13
C LYS A 553 -26.86 3.32 -19.45
N GLY A 554 -26.43 2.19 -20.02
CA GLY A 554 -27.04 1.61 -21.22
C GLY A 554 -26.59 2.20 -22.55
N ARG A 555 -25.61 3.12 -22.56
CA ARG A 555 -24.98 3.58 -23.80
C ARG A 555 -24.02 2.53 -24.37
N ASP A 556 -23.79 2.58 -25.68
CA ASP A 556 -22.94 1.61 -26.38
C ASP A 556 -21.44 1.95 -26.31
N ASP A 557 -21.09 3.22 -26.07
CA ASP A 557 -19.72 3.74 -26.06
C ASP A 557 -19.05 3.71 -24.68
N VAL A 558 -19.79 3.38 -23.62
CA VAL A 558 -19.27 3.29 -22.24
C VAL A 558 -19.87 2.07 -21.53
N SER A 559 -19.03 1.35 -20.82
CA SER A 559 -19.45 0.26 -19.94
C SER A 559 -19.50 0.77 -18.52
N VAL A 560 -20.57 0.47 -17.80
CA VAL A 560 -20.85 1.07 -16.49
C VAL A 560 -21.05 -0.03 -15.46
N ILE A 561 -20.42 0.10 -14.29
CA ILE A 561 -20.56 -0.81 -13.15
C ILE A 561 -20.78 -0.01 -11.86
N GLN A 562 -21.74 -0.45 -11.04
CA GLN A 562 -21.94 0.10 -9.71
C GLN A 562 -21.24 -0.82 -8.71
N SER A 563 -20.16 -0.33 -8.09
CA SER A 563 -19.27 -1.14 -7.25
C SER A 563 -18.45 -0.24 -6.34
N GLU A 564 -17.97 -0.77 -5.22
CA GLU A 564 -17.08 -0.05 -4.29
C GLU A 564 -15.73 0.28 -4.91
N ASN A 565 -15.32 -0.50 -5.90
CA ASN A 565 -14.07 -0.33 -6.63
C ASN A 565 -14.23 -0.62 -8.13
N LEU A 566 -13.25 -0.17 -8.91
CA LEU A 566 -13.07 -0.50 -10.31
C LEU A 566 -11.68 -1.10 -10.50
N TRP A 567 -11.59 -2.32 -11.01
CA TRP A 567 -10.32 -2.86 -11.48
C TRP A 567 -9.94 -2.15 -12.78
N LEU A 568 -8.77 -1.52 -12.79
CA LEU A 568 -8.39 -0.64 -13.88
C LEU A 568 -8.17 -1.45 -15.17
N PRO A 569 -8.74 -1.04 -16.30
CA PRO A 569 -8.52 -1.70 -17.58
C PRO A 569 -7.08 -1.50 -18.04
N GLY A 570 -6.54 -2.45 -18.81
CA GLY A 570 -5.25 -2.26 -19.46
C GLY A 570 -4.49 -3.54 -19.74
N PHE A 571 -3.24 -3.36 -20.18
CA PHE A 571 -2.31 -4.44 -20.48
C PHE A 571 -0.89 -4.05 -20.10
N VAL A 572 -0.19 -4.91 -19.35
CA VAL A 572 1.21 -4.72 -18.98
C VAL A 572 2.10 -5.41 -20.02
N GLY A 573 2.53 -4.65 -21.03
CA GLY A 573 3.49 -5.13 -22.03
C GLY A 573 4.92 -5.32 -21.48
N SER A 574 5.90 -5.44 -22.38
CA SER A 574 7.31 -5.64 -22.01
C SER A 574 8.08 -4.33 -21.73
N LYS A 575 7.42 -3.18 -21.58
CA LYS A 575 8.11 -1.88 -21.48
C LYS A 575 8.83 -1.74 -20.14
N ARG A 576 10.10 -1.35 -20.20
CA ARG A 576 10.98 -1.10 -19.06
C ARG A 576 10.66 0.25 -18.42
N MET A 577 10.69 0.28 -17.09
CA MET A 577 10.70 1.51 -16.31
C MET A 577 12.14 2.00 -16.10
N PRO A 578 12.37 3.32 -16.00
CA PRO A 578 11.37 4.38 -16.02
C PRO A 578 10.85 4.74 -17.42
N SER A 579 9.56 5.03 -17.54
CA SER A 579 8.93 5.45 -18.79
C SER A 579 8.93 6.98 -18.92
N THR A 580 9.41 7.47 -20.05
CA THR A 580 8.92 8.72 -20.63
C THR A 580 7.71 8.38 -21.48
N ASP A 581 6.62 9.12 -21.32
CA ASP A 581 5.44 8.95 -22.14
C ASP A 581 5.30 10.10 -23.13
N TYR A 582 4.83 9.76 -24.33
CA TYR A 582 4.56 10.73 -25.39
C TYR A 582 3.15 11.31 -25.28
N MET A 583 2.42 10.99 -24.21
CA MET A 583 1.09 11.50 -23.93
C MET A 583 1.03 12.17 -22.56
N ASN A 584 0.00 13.01 -22.38
CA ASN A 584 -0.35 13.59 -21.09
C ASN A 584 -1.72 13.08 -20.69
N LEU A 585 -1.77 11.83 -20.21
CA LEU A 585 -2.95 11.22 -19.62
C LEU A 585 -2.56 10.20 -18.54
N PRO A 586 -1.95 10.64 -17.43
CA PRO A 586 -1.40 9.74 -16.40
C PRO A 586 -2.47 8.87 -15.72
N GLY A 587 -3.73 9.31 -15.72
CA GLY A 587 -4.89 8.54 -15.27
C GLY A 587 -5.15 7.26 -16.07
N GLU A 588 -4.77 7.25 -17.35
CA GLU A 588 -4.93 6.13 -18.29
C GLU A 588 -3.59 5.39 -18.50
N ASP A 589 -2.47 6.13 -18.48
CA ASP A 589 -1.17 5.57 -18.82
C ASP A 589 -0.67 4.63 -17.74
N ARG A 590 -0.98 3.34 -17.95
CA ARG A 590 -0.43 2.15 -17.28
C ARG A 590 -0.18 2.36 -15.79
N ILE A 591 -1.23 2.79 -15.07
CA ILE A 591 -1.36 2.72 -13.61
C ILE A 591 -1.46 1.24 -13.20
N LEU A 592 -0.41 0.48 -13.50
CA LEU A 592 -0.36 -0.96 -13.29
C LEU A 592 0.85 -1.31 -12.45
N PRO A 593 0.74 -2.32 -11.58
CA PRO A 593 1.83 -2.72 -10.73
C PRO A 593 3.04 -3.13 -11.59
N CYS A 594 4.21 -2.59 -11.29
CA CYS A 594 5.43 -2.97 -12.01
C CYS A 594 5.97 -4.29 -11.47
N MET A 595 6.04 -5.33 -12.30
CA MET A 595 6.72 -6.61 -12.02
C MET A 595 7.95 -6.83 -12.91
N GLN A 596 8.64 -5.74 -13.28
CA GLN A 596 9.87 -5.82 -14.08
C GLN A 596 11.09 -5.40 -13.28
N GLY A 597 12.03 -6.34 -13.13
CA GLY A 597 13.40 -6.07 -12.75
C GLY A 597 14.12 -5.26 -13.83
N GLY A 598 14.76 -4.17 -13.41
CA GLY A 598 15.52 -3.32 -14.32
C GLY A 598 16.81 -4.00 -14.78
N LYS A 599 16.89 -4.39 -16.06
CA LYS A 599 18.16 -4.45 -16.78
C LYS A 599 18.42 -3.10 -17.42
N ASN A 600 19.08 -2.19 -16.68
CA ASN A 600 19.65 -0.97 -17.25
C ASN A 600 21.16 -1.15 -17.46
N TYR A 601 21.54 -1.57 -18.66
CA TYR A 601 22.80 -1.12 -19.24
C TYR A 601 22.51 0.20 -19.94
N PRO A 602 22.98 1.35 -19.44
CA PRO A 602 23.04 2.52 -20.30
C PRO A 602 24.02 2.17 -21.44
N LYS A 603 23.56 2.30 -22.69
CA LYS A 603 24.48 2.51 -23.81
C LYS A 603 25.21 3.82 -23.53
N MET A 604 26.32 3.78 -22.80
CA MET A 604 27.28 4.87 -22.83
C MET A 604 28.04 4.78 -24.16
N PRO A 605 28.04 5.85 -24.99
CA PRO A 605 28.99 5.94 -26.08
C PRO A 605 30.39 6.05 -25.48
N ASN A 606 31.26 5.10 -25.83
CA ASN A 606 32.72 5.12 -25.73
C ASN A 606 33.34 6.22 -24.86
N LEU A 607 33.69 5.92 -23.60
CA LEU A 607 34.80 6.60 -22.94
C LEU A 607 35.47 5.68 -21.90
N HIS A 608 36.79 5.79 -21.81
CA HIS A 608 37.71 4.87 -21.17
C HIS A 608 37.46 4.56 -19.69
N ARG A 609 37.72 3.28 -19.37
CA ARG A 609 38.24 2.67 -18.13
C ARG A 609 38.29 3.54 -16.85
N ARG A 610 37.74 2.92 -15.78
CA ARG A 610 37.97 3.09 -14.32
C ARG A 610 37.11 4.12 -13.60
N LEU A 611 36.04 3.63 -12.97
CA LEU A 611 35.62 3.82 -11.56
C LEU A 611 34.15 3.39 -11.44
N SER A 612 33.91 2.13 -11.08
CA SER A 612 32.57 1.60 -10.85
C SER A 612 32.14 1.85 -9.40
N ILE A 613 31.53 3.01 -9.16
CA ILE A 613 30.70 3.22 -7.96
C ILE A 613 29.33 2.62 -8.27
N ARG A 614 29.10 1.41 -7.73
CA ARG A 614 27.85 0.63 -7.88
C ARG A 614 26.78 1.19 -6.94
N TYR A 615 25.84 1.97 -7.48
CA TYR A 615 24.56 2.22 -6.83
C TYR A 615 23.48 1.40 -7.55
N GLY A 616 22.99 0.36 -6.86
CA GLY A 616 21.90 -0.49 -7.32
C GLY A 616 20.59 0.29 -7.34
N LEU A 617 20.06 0.54 -8.52
CA LEU A 617 18.72 1.09 -8.73
C LEU A 617 17.74 -0.08 -8.86
N THR A 618 17.23 -0.55 -7.72
CA THR A 618 16.06 -1.42 -7.64
C THR A 618 15.17 -0.90 -6.49
N SER A 619 13.98 -0.43 -6.84
CA SER A 619 12.99 0.10 -5.88
C SER A 619 11.94 -0.96 -5.57
N LEU A 620 12.37 -1.99 -4.84
CA LEU A 620 11.52 -2.96 -4.14
C LEU A 620 12.14 -3.16 -2.74
N PRO A 621 11.45 -2.87 -1.62
CA PRO A 621 11.94 -3.22 -0.30
C PRO A 621 11.63 -4.68 0.00
N THR A 622 12.60 -5.40 0.57
CA THR A 622 12.55 -5.82 1.98
C THR A 622 13.94 -6.32 2.35
N LEU A 623 14.64 -5.66 3.28
CA LEU A 623 15.82 -6.22 3.92
C LEU A 623 15.64 -6.25 5.44
N SER A 624 15.87 -7.43 5.99
CA SER A 624 16.73 -7.67 7.15
C SER A 624 16.45 -6.93 8.46
N LEU A 625 15.71 -7.56 9.38
CA LEU A 625 15.76 -7.23 10.80
C LEU A 625 15.46 -8.48 11.62
N GLU A 626 16.49 -9.27 11.91
CA GLU A 626 16.52 -10.10 13.11
C GLU A 626 17.63 -9.56 14.02
N GLN A 627 17.21 -8.76 15.00
CA GLN A 627 18.00 -8.51 16.20
C GLN A 627 17.54 -9.54 17.23
N GLU A 628 18.44 -10.45 17.59
CA GLU A 628 18.36 -11.21 18.84
C GLU A 628 18.20 -10.23 20.01
N VAL A 629 17.23 -10.43 20.90
CA VAL A 629 17.35 -10.48 22.38
C VAL A 629 16.02 -10.96 22.95
N GLY A 630 16.09 -11.85 23.94
CA GLY A 630 14.96 -12.53 24.56
C GLY A 630 14.08 -11.69 25.48
N PHE A 631 12.95 -12.34 25.80
CA PHE A 631 12.02 -12.14 26.90
C PHE A 631 11.25 -10.80 27.02
N GLU A 632 9.92 -11.00 27.13
CA GLU A 632 8.86 -10.18 27.73
C GLU A 632 8.18 -9.03 26.96
N GLN A 633 7.07 -9.45 26.34
CA GLN A 633 5.71 -8.88 26.39
C GLN A 633 5.34 -7.54 25.69
N ARG A 634 4.37 -7.74 24.78
CA ARG A 634 3.21 -6.88 24.41
C ARG A 634 3.50 -5.60 23.62
N THR A 635 3.59 -5.75 22.29
CA THR A 635 2.63 -5.28 21.26
C THR A 635 3.36 -5.19 19.91
N THR A 636 3.42 -6.30 19.16
CA THR A 636 3.92 -6.32 17.77
C THR A 636 3.51 -7.65 17.13
N ALA A 637 2.29 -7.72 16.61
CA ALA A 637 1.72 -8.98 16.12
C ALA A 637 0.91 -8.78 14.84
N THR A 638 1.57 -8.34 13.75
CA THR A 638 0.97 -8.54 12.41
C THR A 638 1.99 -8.69 11.27
N TYR A 639 3.22 -8.17 11.38
CA TYR A 639 4.23 -8.27 10.30
C TYR A 639 5.31 -9.35 10.49
N LYS A 640 5.56 -9.85 11.72
CA LYS A 640 6.64 -10.82 11.99
C LYS A 640 6.43 -12.23 11.41
N ASN A 641 5.21 -12.66 11.13
CA ASN A 641 4.94 -14.03 10.67
C ASN A 641 4.91 -14.23 9.14
N ALA A 642 4.95 -13.15 8.34
CA ALA A 642 4.73 -13.26 6.89
C ALA A 642 5.96 -13.75 6.09
N LEU A 643 7.18 -13.66 6.65
CA LEU A 643 8.40 -14.04 5.93
C LEU A 643 9.11 -15.27 6.50
N GLN A 644 8.74 -15.76 7.69
CA GLN A 644 9.45 -16.85 8.37
C GLN A 644 8.79 -18.24 8.31
N THR A 645 7.61 -18.38 7.70
CA THR A 645 6.95 -19.68 7.58
C THR A 645 6.37 -19.88 6.18
N ASN A 646 6.45 -21.11 5.66
CA ASN A 646 5.85 -21.58 4.40
C ASN A 646 4.54 -20.84 4.11
N LEU A 647 4.55 -19.92 3.14
CA LEU A 647 3.47 -18.95 2.87
C LEU A 647 2.14 -19.67 2.59
N PRO A 648 1.17 -19.69 3.52
CA PRO A 648 -0.19 -20.08 3.20
C PRO A 648 -1.01 -18.81 2.99
N LYS A 649 -1.58 -18.64 1.78
CA LYS A 649 -2.68 -17.70 1.46
C LYS A 649 -2.69 -16.38 2.25
N LYS A 650 -1.63 -15.56 2.18
CA LYS A 650 -1.66 -14.22 2.78
C LYS A 650 -1.18 -13.16 1.79
N GLU A 651 -1.98 -12.10 1.70
CA GLU A 651 -1.76 -10.92 0.88
C GLU A 651 -0.40 -10.28 1.22
N ILE A 652 0.40 -10.00 0.19
CA ILE A 652 1.69 -9.34 0.35
C ILE A 652 1.50 -7.87 -0.05
N PRO A 653 1.60 -6.91 0.89
CA PRO A 653 1.68 -5.50 0.56
C PRO A 653 3.04 -5.24 -0.09
N LEU A 654 3.09 -5.33 -1.41
CA LEU A 654 4.26 -4.87 -2.18
C LEU A 654 4.17 -3.35 -2.29
N THR A 655 5.22 -2.67 -1.85
CA THR A 655 5.39 -1.23 -2.07
C THR A 655 5.76 -1.00 -3.52
N PHE A 656 4.81 -0.54 -4.33
CA PHE A 656 5.01 -0.29 -5.76
C PHE A 656 5.49 1.15 -6.01
N GLN A 657 6.23 1.31 -7.11
CA GLN A 657 6.82 2.58 -7.53
C GLN A 657 5.75 3.51 -8.14
N TRP A 658 4.89 4.08 -7.29
CA TRP A 658 3.83 5.05 -7.65
C TRP A 658 4.33 6.50 -7.77
N ILE A 659 5.61 6.68 -8.11
CA ILE A 659 6.36 7.92 -7.84
C ILE A 659 6.11 9.04 -8.88
N PHE A 660 5.35 8.78 -9.95
CA PHE A 660 5.37 9.63 -11.15
C PHE A 660 4.17 10.57 -11.31
N ILE A 661 3.19 10.53 -10.40
CA ILE A 661 1.89 11.17 -10.60
C ILE A 661 1.53 12.06 -9.38
N THR A 662 0.69 13.08 -9.58
CA THR A 662 0.30 14.12 -8.60
C THR A 662 -1.10 14.67 -8.89
N ILE A 663 -1.74 15.37 -7.94
CA ILE A 663 -3.08 15.99 -8.09
C ILE A 663 -3.11 17.49 -7.78
N GLU A 664 -4.08 18.19 -8.37
CA GLU A 664 -4.54 19.57 -8.07
C GLU A 664 -5.97 19.61 -7.50
#